data_AF-A0A5N7CS93-F1
#
_entry.id   AF-A0A5N7CS93-F1
#
_cell.length_a   1.000
_cell.length_b   1.000
_cell.length_c   1.000
_cell.angle_alpha   90.00
_cell.angle_beta   90.00
_cell.angle_gamma   90.00
#
_symmetry.space_group_name_H-M   'P 1'
#
loop_
_entity.id
_entity.type
_entity.pdbx_description
1 polymer ?
#
loop_
_entity_poly.entity_id
_entity_poly.type
_entity_poly.pdbx_seq_one_letter_code
_entity_poly.pdbx_strand_id
1 'polypeptide(L)'
;MSGFDLRSSQSSYGDLRHFSGASFGAPQPPPTKVLMDGYHGAPNLTNVETPRYNPLNTTHPRSSALLNGNDPVTMYLLTETAIGDSAHYEVLSLEEVEGLKKEFKFLSGRLEAAKRKLALEAKLRDAAMSLSRLYNSKSPRSSEEYDMGDSPKSNRSRRSIFGHDGGSSALDKTDAELAVSTRKCEELSQEVWNLESRVQLVQRRLLEHTAGVLQMTHKGLKKYPKNNVPHTPESLSSHNPRGSIDEFDDRSLYKTSDHLNELSEHGPQGSSTLTLLSQQEVGLNAIQNTEKRLELLSGRMRDMILQINPDNDFAPVPQSLETGDAINHTATVEAYIAYIENGLGALMAHPSSTSGTRSTDHVTDKQLGEVNDRLYHIVNEIGLPRSRTLPPPPGASSGSLQEHLSYLNEGIDGLHERLGGLLEQKSILTTQIQQQRELNSKSDAERDAHIADLIEKLAHARKELELAEREGEQSKDQLNLTMEHLEAAHRELSDHQLRAIPEDNSEAIKSEKEARARAEADVSRLQTTVQELQHEKEALAEAHEARLRADVEITRLQAVVQEHQREKDAHSETQEARLRAESEIARLQTVVQELQHEKDSYAEVHEARLRAEAEIARLQPTILDHQREKDAHAETHEARLRAEAEITRLQSVMQDLQHEKEGQTKAHEARLFAESEVARLEAELDQVRSETNGHTEQLSAVRSQADGEIARLQEVIDQLRKEADTRAEEAKESREQAEKQISNLEASIQQIRIDADARLKEATDSRRQAESEITQLQALIDQIRSDVESQLSEASKGRTQAEERAARLQAELTELEGEVVRVRTELTMAQAELDGAYGSRSQRAAAVDPALQKELEVLTTRNIELATELATFKAGKPANSDAQRRVETLERELRETIDDYEVMTKASIEFEREREKFESLIDGLRDHCEQLETQLNEERITWMGMQTASMGRDGTTYETTSTMVLKNEFKKMMRDTRAENMKILKAEQEERRRLEALLRNVKKEQASKASPNQTVAAL
;
A
#
# COMPACT_ATOMS: atom_id res chain seq x y z
N MET A 1 3.51 -69.29 9.35
CA MET A 1 3.82 -69.64 10.75
C MET A 1 3.94 -68.32 11.51
N SER A 2 2.85 -67.93 12.17
CA SER A 2 2.70 -67.93 13.65
C SER A 2 3.39 -66.72 14.28
N GLY A 3 2.75 -65.79 14.99
CA GLY A 3 1.41 -65.76 15.57
C GLY A 3 1.50 -64.99 16.91
N PHE A 4 0.35 -64.46 17.37
CA PHE A 4 0.02 -63.98 18.72
C PHE A 4 0.59 -62.59 19.12
N ASP A 5 -0.15 -61.51 19.35
CA ASP A 5 -1.53 -61.23 19.82
C ASP A 5 -1.73 -61.25 21.36
N LEU A 6 -2.58 -60.31 21.84
CA LEU A 6 -3.22 -60.13 23.17
C LEU A 6 -2.58 -59.12 24.16
N ARG A 7 -3.23 -57.96 24.41
CA ARG A 7 -4.23 -57.62 25.49
C ARG A 7 -3.57 -57.52 26.89
N SER A 8 -3.89 -56.63 27.84
CA SER A 8 -5.03 -55.76 28.15
C SER A 8 -4.67 -54.87 29.36
N SER A 9 -5.22 -53.64 29.39
CA SER A 9 -5.79 -52.86 30.51
C SER A 9 -5.34 -53.08 31.97
N GLN A 10 -5.04 -51.98 32.69
CA GLN A 10 -5.88 -51.42 33.79
C GLN A 10 -5.14 -50.38 34.67
N SER A 11 -5.93 -49.40 35.19
CA SER A 11 -5.76 -48.73 36.50
C SER A 11 -4.67 -47.64 36.59
N SER A 12 -4.73 -46.56 37.38
CA SER A 12 -5.73 -45.82 38.18
C SER A 12 -4.89 -44.77 38.92
N TYR A 13 -5.35 -43.52 38.98
CA TYR A 13 -4.87 -42.43 39.85
C TYR A 13 -3.36 -42.07 39.90
N GLY A 14 -3.08 -40.86 39.41
CA GLY A 14 -2.25 -39.89 40.13
C GLY A 14 -0.76 -39.91 39.81
N ASP A 15 -0.31 -38.99 38.97
CA ASP A 15 0.80 -38.13 39.40
C ASP A 15 0.69 -36.74 38.74
N LEU A 16 0.79 -35.70 39.58
CA LEU A 16 0.45 -34.31 39.30
C LEU A 16 1.71 -33.41 39.29
N ARG A 17 2.90 -33.97 39.01
CA ARG A 17 4.18 -33.26 39.19
C ARG A 17 5.15 -33.26 38.02
N HIS A 18 4.69 -33.54 36.81
CA HIS A 18 5.51 -33.37 35.61
C HIS A 18 4.79 -32.61 34.50
N PHE A 19 4.50 -31.33 34.72
CA PHE A 19 4.37 -30.35 33.64
C PHE A 19 5.21 -29.12 33.97
N SER A 20 6.48 -29.18 33.60
CA SER A 20 7.29 -28.01 33.29
C SER A 20 7.85 -28.21 31.89
N GLY A 21 7.55 -27.27 30.99
CA GLY A 21 8.28 -27.09 29.74
C GLY A 21 7.91 -28.03 28.59
N ALA A 22 6.63 -28.22 28.27
CA ALA A 22 6.27 -28.60 26.91
C ALA A 22 6.40 -27.36 26.02
N SER A 23 7.58 -27.19 25.42
CA SER A 23 7.73 -26.38 24.21
C SER A 23 6.64 -26.83 23.23
N PHE A 24 5.71 -25.94 22.89
CA PHE A 24 4.75 -26.16 21.82
C PHE A 24 5.54 -26.25 20.50
N GLY A 25 6.08 -27.43 20.22
CA GLY A 25 6.49 -27.79 18.87
C GLY A 25 5.26 -27.65 17.97
N ALA A 26 5.42 -26.95 16.85
CA ALA A 26 4.37 -26.80 15.86
C ALA A 26 3.72 -28.16 15.57
N PRO A 27 2.38 -28.24 15.49
CA PRO A 27 1.70 -29.50 15.19
C PRO A 27 2.32 -30.09 13.92
N GLN A 28 2.67 -31.37 13.94
CA GLN A 28 3.18 -32.01 12.72
C GLN A 28 2.05 -32.07 11.68
N PRO A 29 2.32 -31.75 10.40
CA PRO A 29 1.32 -31.86 9.36
C PRO A 29 0.85 -33.32 9.27
N PRO A 30 -0.47 -33.59 9.24
CA PRO A 30 -0.96 -34.93 9.01
C PRO A 30 -0.53 -35.43 7.62
N PRO A 31 -0.54 -36.75 7.37
CA PRO A 31 -0.08 -37.32 6.12
C PRO A 31 -0.78 -36.66 4.93
N THR A 32 -0.03 -36.31 3.87
CA THR A 32 -0.54 -35.57 2.70
C THR A 32 -1.77 -36.20 2.07
N LYS A 33 -1.86 -37.53 2.09
CA LYS A 33 -3.03 -38.29 1.61
C LYS A 33 -4.30 -38.00 2.41
N VAL A 34 -4.19 -37.81 3.72
CA VAL A 34 -5.32 -37.51 4.62
C VAL A 34 -5.78 -36.06 4.45
N LEU A 35 -4.84 -35.12 4.24
CA LEU A 35 -5.16 -33.74 3.90
C LEU A 35 -5.90 -33.65 2.58
N MET A 36 -5.39 -34.37 1.56
CA MET A 36 -6.03 -34.39 0.26
C MET A 36 -7.45 -34.93 0.31
N ASP A 37 -7.68 -36.04 1.02
CA ASP A 37 -9.01 -36.63 1.18
C ASP A 37 -9.97 -35.69 1.95
N GLY A 38 -9.45 -34.98 2.95
CA GLY A 38 -10.20 -33.97 3.71
C GLY A 38 -10.65 -32.77 2.88
N TYR A 39 -9.88 -32.36 1.88
CA TYR A 39 -10.25 -31.26 0.96
C TYR A 39 -10.95 -31.74 -0.32
N HIS A 40 -10.89 -33.03 -0.65
CA HIS A 40 -11.54 -33.64 -1.81
C HIS A 40 -13.07 -33.74 -1.67
N GLY A 41 -13.57 -33.74 -0.44
CA GLY A 41 -15.00 -33.84 -0.11
C GLY A 41 -15.78 -32.52 -0.14
N ALA A 42 -15.77 -31.78 -1.25
CA ALA A 42 -16.72 -30.67 -1.46
C ALA A 42 -17.22 -30.64 -2.91
N PRO A 43 -18.47 -31.09 -3.13
CA PRO A 43 -19.61 -30.24 -2.77
C PRO A 43 -20.52 -30.93 -1.75
N ASN A 44 -21.05 -30.17 -0.79
CA ASN A 44 -21.98 -30.58 0.26
C ASN A 44 -21.37 -31.30 1.48
N LEU A 45 -20.54 -30.59 2.24
CA LEU A 45 -20.47 -30.82 3.70
C LEU A 45 -21.37 -29.80 4.41
N THR A 46 -22.68 -30.03 4.28
CA THR A 46 -23.66 -29.68 5.31
C THR A 46 -23.59 -30.63 6.52
N ASN A 47 -22.58 -31.51 6.59
CA ASN A 47 -22.14 -32.12 7.84
C ASN A 47 -21.13 -31.20 8.55
N VAL A 48 -21.56 -29.96 8.81
CA VAL A 48 -21.28 -29.40 10.13
C VAL A 48 -21.91 -30.41 11.07
N GLU A 49 -21.16 -31.05 11.97
CA GLU A 49 -21.77 -31.68 13.15
C GLU A 49 -22.81 -30.69 13.63
N THR A 50 -24.11 -30.94 13.42
CA THR A 50 -25.15 -29.94 13.70
C THR A 50 -24.90 -29.48 15.11
N PRO A 51 -24.37 -28.26 15.32
CA PRO A 51 -24.12 -27.81 16.67
C PRO A 51 -25.53 -27.77 17.23
N ARG A 52 -25.74 -28.37 18.41
CA ARG A 52 -27.05 -28.43 19.04
C ARG A 52 -27.46 -27.02 19.46
N TYR A 53 -27.82 -26.20 18.48
CA TYR A 53 -28.26 -24.83 18.60
C TYR A 53 -29.66 -24.84 19.17
N ASN A 54 -29.92 -23.93 20.11
CA ASN A 54 -31.23 -23.78 20.73
C ASN A 54 -32.10 -22.87 19.85
N PRO A 55 -33.08 -23.36 19.06
CA PRO A 55 -33.92 -22.50 18.23
C PRO A 55 -34.87 -21.63 19.06
N LEU A 56 -34.99 -21.86 20.37
CA LEU A 56 -35.89 -21.14 21.26
C LEU A 56 -35.29 -19.87 21.87
N ASN A 57 -34.00 -19.61 21.66
CA ASN A 57 -33.34 -18.41 22.17
C ASN A 57 -32.89 -17.49 21.03
N THR A 58 -33.78 -16.58 20.62
CA THR A 58 -33.55 -15.64 19.50
C THR A 58 -32.46 -14.61 19.76
N THR A 59 -32.06 -14.40 21.04
CA THR A 59 -31.04 -13.42 21.40
C THR A 59 -29.61 -13.97 21.35
N HIS A 60 -29.41 -15.29 21.48
CA HIS A 60 -28.10 -15.94 21.35
C HIS A 60 -28.19 -17.30 20.61
N PRO A 61 -28.29 -17.27 19.26
CA PRO A 61 -28.55 -18.46 18.44
C PRO A 61 -27.39 -19.48 18.43
N ARG A 62 -26.21 -19.08 18.92
CA ARG A 62 -25.01 -19.94 18.99
C ARG A 62 -24.82 -20.68 20.32
N SER A 63 -25.72 -20.51 21.28
CA SER A 63 -25.65 -21.18 22.58
C SER A 63 -26.12 -22.65 22.48
N SER A 64 -25.52 -23.54 23.28
CA SER A 64 -25.94 -24.94 23.32
C SER A 64 -27.36 -25.07 23.89
N ALA A 65 -28.16 -26.01 23.38
CA ALA A 65 -29.51 -26.31 23.89
C ALA A 65 -29.56 -26.74 25.37
N LEU A 66 -28.41 -27.05 25.98
CA LEU A 66 -28.28 -27.43 27.39
C LEU A 66 -27.95 -26.25 28.32
N LEU A 67 -27.62 -25.08 27.77
CA LEU A 67 -27.39 -23.86 28.56
C LEU A 67 -28.73 -23.15 28.80
N ASN A 68 -29.20 -23.17 30.05
CA ASN A 68 -30.34 -22.38 30.48
C ASN A 68 -29.84 -21.02 30.99
N GLY A 69 -29.88 -19.97 30.15
CA GLY A 69 -29.41 -18.63 30.51
C GLY A 69 -30.14 -17.98 31.69
N ASN A 70 -31.23 -18.58 32.18
CA ASN A 70 -32.01 -18.11 33.32
C ASN A 70 -31.58 -18.74 34.66
N ASP A 71 -30.66 -19.71 34.67
CA ASP A 71 -30.13 -20.27 35.92
C ASP A 71 -28.89 -19.46 36.39
N PRO A 72 -29.02 -18.65 37.46
CA PRO A 72 -27.93 -17.79 37.92
C PRO A 72 -26.74 -18.56 38.45
N VAL A 73 -26.93 -19.80 38.93
CA VAL A 73 -25.86 -20.61 39.54
C VAL A 73 -24.94 -21.18 38.45
N THR A 74 -25.52 -21.78 37.40
CA THR A 74 -24.72 -22.27 36.26
C THR A 74 -24.05 -21.13 35.50
N MET A 75 -24.73 -20.00 35.32
CA MET A 75 -24.11 -18.81 34.72
C MET A 75 -22.96 -18.25 35.56
N TYR A 76 -23.10 -18.21 36.88
CA TYR A 76 -22.02 -17.79 37.78
C TYR A 76 -20.83 -18.76 37.71
N LEU A 77 -21.07 -20.08 37.74
CA LEU A 77 -20.03 -21.10 37.63
C LEU A 77 -19.27 -21.02 36.30
N LEU A 78 -19.99 -20.86 35.18
CA LEU A 78 -19.37 -20.71 33.86
C LEU A 78 -18.58 -19.41 33.76
N THR A 79 -19.07 -18.34 34.38
CA THR A 79 -18.37 -17.05 34.45
C THR A 79 -17.09 -17.19 35.28
N GLU A 80 -17.15 -17.79 36.47
CA GLU A 80 -15.98 -18.03 37.32
C GLU A 80 -14.95 -18.97 36.66
N THR A 81 -15.42 -19.99 35.93
CA THR A 81 -14.55 -20.87 35.14
C THR A 81 -13.89 -20.11 34.00
N ALA A 82 -14.64 -19.31 33.23
CA ALA A 82 -14.09 -18.49 32.15
C ALA A 82 -13.08 -17.45 32.67
N ILE A 83 -13.35 -16.86 33.83
CA ILE A 83 -12.46 -15.94 34.56
C ILE A 83 -11.17 -16.67 34.98
N GLY A 84 -11.28 -17.89 35.49
CA GLY A 84 -10.13 -18.73 35.84
C GLY A 84 -9.29 -19.11 34.62
N ASP A 85 -9.93 -19.59 33.56
CA ASP A 85 -9.27 -20.04 32.33
C ASP A 85 -8.58 -18.89 31.59
N SER A 86 -9.15 -17.69 31.63
CA SER A 86 -8.60 -16.50 30.97
C SER A 86 -7.56 -15.73 31.79
N ALA A 87 -7.31 -16.13 33.05
CA ALA A 87 -6.39 -15.42 33.93
C ALA A 87 -4.93 -15.42 33.44
N HIS A 88 -4.57 -16.35 32.55
CA HIS A 88 -3.22 -16.52 32.02
C HIS A 88 -3.10 -16.19 30.53
N TYR A 89 -4.13 -15.60 29.92
CA TYR A 89 -4.07 -15.20 28.52
C TYR A 89 -3.23 -13.93 28.32
N GLU A 90 -2.48 -13.93 27.22
CA GLU A 90 -1.61 -12.82 26.83
C GLU A 90 -2.44 -11.60 26.43
N VAL A 91 -2.18 -10.46 27.07
CA VAL A 91 -2.80 -9.17 26.72
C VAL A 91 -1.80 -8.37 25.90
N LEU A 92 -2.07 -8.31 24.60
CA LEU A 92 -1.34 -7.58 23.58
C LEU A 92 -1.63 -6.08 23.60
N SER A 93 -0.70 -5.28 23.07
CA SER A 93 -0.89 -3.83 22.87
C SER A 93 -1.82 -3.52 21.69
N LEU A 94 -2.35 -2.29 21.62
CA LEU A 94 -3.25 -1.87 20.54
C LEU A 94 -2.59 -2.01 19.16
N GLU A 95 -1.31 -1.66 19.04
CA GLU A 95 -0.54 -1.77 17.79
C GLU A 95 -0.38 -3.24 17.36
N GLU A 96 -0.06 -4.14 18.29
CA GLU A 96 0.05 -5.58 18.01
C GLU A 96 -1.30 -6.19 17.63
N VAL A 97 -2.39 -5.76 18.27
CA VAL A 97 -3.76 -6.21 17.93
C VAL A 97 -4.15 -5.74 16.54
N GLU A 98 -3.85 -4.49 16.17
CA GLU A 98 -4.08 -3.99 14.81
C GLU A 98 -3.19 -4.70 13.79
N GLY A 99 -1.94 -4.98 14.13
CA GLY A 99 -1.02 -5.81 13.34
C GLY A 99 -1.58 -7.21 13.09
N LEU A 100 -1.99 -7.92 14.14
CA LEU A 100 -2.58 -9.26 14.04
C LEU A 100 -3.91 -9.25 13.27
N LYS A 101 -4.74 -8.21 13.39
CA LYS A 101 -5.96 -8.07 12.59
C LYS A 101 -5.66 -7.87 11.10
N LYS A 102 -4.65 -7.07 10.76
CA LYS A 102 -4.17 -6.90 9.37
C LYS A 102 -3.61 -8.22 8.83
N GLU A 103 -2.79 -8.91 9.63
CA GLU A 103 -2.27 -10.24 9.29
C GLU A 103 -3.39 -11.27 9.11
N PHE A 104 -4.40 -11.30 9.98
CA PHE A 104 -5.55 -12.20 9.85
C PHE A 104 -6.30 -11.99 8.54
N LYS A 105 -6.60 -10.73 8.18
CA LYS A 105 -7.26 -10.40 6.90
C LYS A 105 -6.41 -10.85 5.71
N PHE A 106 -5.11 -10.57 5.74
CA PHE A 106 -4.18 -10.96 4.68
C PHE A 106 -4.07 -12.49 4.55
N LEU A 107 -3.86 -13.19 5.66
CA LEU A 107 -3.74 -14.65 5.69
C LEU A 107 -5.05 -15.35 5.33
N SER A 108 -6.21 -14.81 5.72
CA SER A 108 -7.52 -15.32 5.34
C SER A 108 -7.76 -15.17 3.83
N GLY A 109 -7.42 -14.01 3.24
CA GLY A 109 -7.49 -13.82 1.79
C GLY A 109 -6.58 -14.79 1.03
N ARG A 110 -5.34 -14.97 1.52
CA ARG A 110 -4.39 -15.93 0.94
C ARG A 110 -4.86 -17.38 1.08
N LEU A 111 -5.45 -17.73 2.22
CA LEU A 111 -6.03 -19.05 2.47
C LEU A 111 -7.18 -19.35 1.50
N GLU A 112 -8.11 -18.41 1.32
CA GLU A 112 -9.21 -18.59 0.37
C GLU A 112 -8.70 -18.72 -1.07
N ALA A 113 -7.69 -17.93 -1.46
CA ALA A 113 -7.06 -18.07 -2.77
C ALA A 113 -6.39 -19.44 -2.95
N ALA A 114 -5.66 -19.93 -1.94
CA ALA A 114 -5.03 -21.25 -1.95
C ALA A 114 -6.09 -22.38 -2.02
N LYS A 115 -7.20 -22.26 -1.28
CA LYS A 115 -8.34 -23.18 -1.37
C LYS A 115 -8.96 -23.22 -2.76
N ARG A 116 -9.17 -22.05 -3.40
CA ARG A 116 -9.67 -21.98 -4.79
C ARG A 116 -8.69 -22.64 -5.77
N LYS A 117 -7.38 -22.39 -5.62
CA LYS A 117 -6.34 -23.05 -6.43
C LYS A 117 -6.33 -24.57 -6.25
N LEU A 118 -6.43 -25.04 -5.00
CA LEU A 118 -6.51 -26.46 -4.70
C LEU A 118 -7.76 -27.10 -5.31
N ALA A 119 -8.91 -26.44 -5.27
CA ALA A 119 -10.14 -26.93 -5.88
C ALA A 119 -10.02 -27.04 -7.41
N LEU A 120 -9.38 -26.07 -8.07
CA LEU A 120 -9.13 -26.11 -9.51
C LEU A 120 -8.14 -27.22 -9.89
N GLU A 121 -7.02 -27.31 -9.17
CA GLU A 121 -6.03 -28.37 -9.41
C GLU A 121 -6.60 -29.76 -9.11
N ALA A 122 -7.47 -29.88 -8.11
CA ALA A 122 -8.16 -31.14 -7.82
C ALA A 122 -9.05 -31.59 -8.98
N LYS A 123 -9.78 -30.65 -9.60
CA LYS A 123 -10.56 -30.92 -10.82
C LYS A 123 -9.67 -31.32 -12.00
N LEU A 124 -8.50 -30.69 -12.15
CA LEU A 124 -7.53 -31.04 -13.21
C LEU A 124 -6.97 -32.45 -13.01
N ARG A 125 -6.64 -32.80 -11.77
CA ARG A 125 -6.20 -34.15 -11.43
C ARG A 125 -7.31 -35.19 -11.65
N ASP A 126 -8.56 -34.88 -11.31
CA ASP A 126 -9.70 -35.77 -11.56
C ASP A 126 -9.96 -35.96 -13.07
N ALA A 127 -9.80 -34.88 -13.86
CA ALA A 127 -9.82 -34.96 -15.31
C ALA A 127 -8.65 -35.80 -15.84
N ALA A 128 -7.41 -35.58 -15.36
CA ALA A 128 -6.25 -36.38 -15.73
C ALA A 128 -6.40 -37.85 -15.32
N MET A 129 -7.01 -38.15 -14.18
CA MET A 129 -7.35 -39.51 -13.75
C MET A 129 -8.38 -40.15 -14.69
N SER A 130 -9.39 -39.39 -15.13
CA SER A 130 -10.38 -39.89 -16.09
C SER A 130 -9.74 -40.19 -17.46
N LEU A 131 -8.78 -39.36 -17.90
CA LEU A 131 -8.00 -39.58 -19.11
C LEU A 131 -7.09 -40.81 -18.98
N SER A 132 -6.31 -40.92 -17.90
CA SER A 132 -5.48 -42.10 -17.62
C SER A 132 -6.33 -43.38 -17.56
N ARG A 133 -7.52 -43.36 -16.94
CA ARG A 133 -8.46 -44.50 -16.95
C ARG A 133 -8.96 -44.86 -18.35
N LEU A 134 -9.24 -43.87 -19.20
CA LEU A 134 -9.68 -44.10 -20.58
C LEU A 134 -8.55 -44.71 -21.42
N TYR A 135 -7.32 -44.22 -21.29
CA TYR A 135 -6.15 -44.78 -21.98
C TYR A 135 -5.75 -46.17 -21.43
N ASN A 136 -5.98 -46.44 -20.14
CA ASN A 136 -5.74 -47.73 -19.50
C ASN A 136 -6.92 -48.73 -19.66
N SER A 137 -8.06 -48.32 -20.23
CA SER A 137 -9.25 -49.18 -20.38
C SER A 137 -9.14 -50.25 -21.48
N LYS A 138 -7.97 -50.40 -22.11
CA LYS A 138 -7.73 -51.43 -23.12
C LYS A 138 -7.35 -52.78 -22.46
N SER A 139 -8.39 -53.53 -22.13
CA SER A 139 -8.47 -54.99 -21.88
C SER A 139 -8.20 -55.51 -20.46
N PRO A 140 -9.28 -56.01 -19.82
CA PRO A 140 -9.24 -57.32 -19.18
C PRO A 140 -10.41 -58.17 -19.70
N ARG A 141 -10.42 -58.50 -21.00
CA ARG A 141 -11.29 -59.55 -21.53
C ARG A 141 -10.59 -60.36 -22.63
N SER A 142 -9.79 -61.32 -22.21
CA SER A 142 -9.69 -62.60 -22.91
C SER A 142 -9.34 -63.72 -21.93
N SER A 143 -10.19 -64.76 -21.95
CA SER A 143 -9.98 -66.11 -21.40
C SER A 143 -10.35 -66.35 -19.94
N GLU A 144 -11.64 -66.53 -19.71
CA GLU A 144 -12.15 -67.46 -18.71
C GLU A 144 -12.18 -68.86 -19.37
N GLU A 145 -11.18 -69.70 -19.10
CA GLU A 145 -11.31 -71.15 -19.25
C GLU A 145 -10.37 -71.86 -18.25
N TYR A 146 -10.92 -72.89 -17.64
CA TYR A 146 -10.38 -73.70 -16.55
C TYR A 146 -9.01 -74.32 -16.86
N ASP A 147 -8.07 -74.33 -15.90
CA ASP A 147 -7.62 -75.54 -15.17
C ASP A 147 -6.37 -75.26 -14.30
N MET A 148 -6.22 -76.13 -13.30
CA MET A 148 -5.30 -76.18 -12.17
C MET A 148 -3.79 -76.09 -12.47
N GLY A 149 -3.04 -75.61 -11.46
CA GLY A 149 -1.78 -76.24 -11.07
C GLY A 149 -0.46 -75.47 -11.30
N ASP A 150 0.24 -75.27 -10.17
CA ASP A 150 1.69 -75.13 -10.00
C ASP A 150 2.46 -73.87 -10.48
N SER A 151 3.11 -73.24 -9.50
CA SER A 151 4.37 -72.52 -9.64
C SER A 151 5.55 -73.51 -9.76
N PRO A 152 6.82 -73.10 -10.00
CA PRO A 152 7.37 -72.00 -10.80
C PRO A 152 8.47 -72.53 -11.76
N LYS A 153 8.84 -71.81 -12.85
CA LYS A 153 10.24 -71.69 -13.37
C LYS A 153 10.35 -70.95 -14.72
N SER A 154 11.50 -70.28 -14.83
CA SER A 154 12.22 -69.73 -16.00
C SER A 154 11.91 -70.35 -17.38
N ASN A 155 11.80 -69.52 -18.43
CA ASN A 155 12.91 -69.12 -19.32
C ASN A 155 12.41 -68.50 -20.64
N ARG A 156 13.06 -67.39 -21.01
CA ARG A 156 13.53 -67.01 -22.37
C ARG A 156 12.55 -66.88 -23.55
N SER A 157 12.70 -65.69 -24.15
CA SER A 157 12.74 -65.39 -25.60
C SER A 157 11.42 -64.95 -26.22
N ARG A 158 11.33 -63.67 -26.62
CA ARG A 158 11.80 -63.25 -27.95
C ARG A 158 11.89 -61.73 -28.07
N ARG A 159 13.05 -61.30 -28.55
CA ARG A 159 13.34 -60.01 -29.15
C ARG A 159 12.35 -59.76 -30.29
N SER A 160 11.52 -58.73 -30.18
CA SER A 160 10.76 -58.15 -31.29
C SER A 160 11.36 -56.78 -31.59
N ILE A 161 11.99 -56.65 -32.75
CA ILE A 161 12.66 -55.43 -33.24
C ILE A 161 11.73 -54.60 -34.15
N PHE A 162 10.47 -54.99 -34.32
CA PHE A 162 9.49 -54.21 -35.07
C PHE A 162 8.12 -54.30 -34.38
N GLY A 163 7.88 -53.37 -33.45
CA GLY A 163 6.60 -53.15 -32.78
C GLY A 163 6.35 -51.65 -32.71
N HIS A 164 5.20 -51.22 -33.21
CA HIS A 164 4.80 -49.83 -33.43
C HIS A 164 4.63 -49.07 -32.10
N ASP A 165 5.61 -48.24 -31.74
CA ASP A 165 5.75 -47.55 -30.45
C ASP A 165 5.01 -46.19 -30.40
N GLY A 166 3.74 -46.18 -30.81
CA GLY A 166 2.91 -44.96 -30.81
C GLY A 166 2.00 -44.83 -29.58
N GLY A 167 1.60 -45.96 -28.98
CA GLY A 167 0.62 -45.99 -27.89
C GLY A 167 1.23 -45.90 -26.48
N SER A 168 2.45 -46.45 -26.28
CA SER A 168 3.12 -46.44 -24.96
C SER A 168 3.52 -45.04 -24.55
N SER A 169 4.07 -44.25 -25.49
CA SER A 169 4.49 -42.87 -25.23
C SER A 169 3.32 -41.96 -24.84
N ALA A 170 2.10 -42.19 -25.36
CA ALA A 170 0.92 -41.41 -25.01
C ALA A 170 0.42 -41.75 -23.59
N LEU A 171 0.45 -43.03 -23.22
CA LEU A 171 0.07 -43.50 -21.88
C LEU A 171 1.06 -43.00 -20.82
N ASP A 172 2.37 -43.10 -21.10
CA ASP A 172 3.42 -42.57 -20.21
C ASP A 172 3.31 -41.06 -20.02
N LYS A 173 2.86 -40.31 -21.04
CA LYS A 173 2.60 -38.86 -20.93
C LYS A 173 1.38 -38.57 -20.06
N THR A 174 0.27 -39.29 -20.23
CA THR A 174 -0.93 -39.08 -19.40
C THR A 174 -0.71 -39.47 -17.94
N ASP A 175 0.08 -40.51 -17.69
CA ASP A 175 0.44 -40.93 -16.33
C ASP A 175 1.47 -39.98 -15.70
N ALA A 176 2.38 -39.40 -16.51
CA ALA A 176 3.27 -38.33 -16.06
C ALA A 176 2.50 -37.04 -15.72
N GLU A 177 1.53 -36.63 -16.54
CA GLU A 177 0.67 -35.47 -16.30
C GLU A 177 -0.21 -35.67 -15.05
N LEU A 178 -0.75 -36.88 -14.86
CA LEU A 178 -1.47 -37.24 -13.64
C LEU A 178 -0.55 -37.14 -12.41
N ALA A 179 0.68 -37.66 -12.49
CA ALA A 179 1.63 -37.61 -11.38
C ALA A 179 2.07 -36.16 -11.04
N VAL A 180 2.17 -35.29 -12.05
CA VAL A 180 2.45 -33.86 -11.84
C VAL A 180 1.27 -33.17 -11.16
N SER A 181 0.05 -33.41 -11.62
CA SER A 181 -1.14 -32.81 -11.01
C SER A 181 -1.39 -33.33 -9.59
N THR A 182 -1.13 -34.63 -9.32
CA THR A 182 -1.21 -35.17 -7.95
C THR A 182 -0.21 -34.49 -7.01
N ARG A 183 1.05 -34.29 -7.45
CA ARG A 183 2.07 -33.60 -6.64
C ARG A 183 1.70 -32.15 -6.37
N LYS A 184 1.19 -31.45 -7.39
CA LYS A 184 0.75 -30.07 -7.26
C LYS A 184 -0.43 -29.92 -6.31
N CYS A 185 -1.37 -30.88 -6.31
CA CYS A 185 -2.42 -30.91 -5.29
C CYS A 185 -1.87 -31.18 -3.88
N GLU A 186 -0.92 -32.11 -3.74
CA GLU A 186 -0.28 -32.40 -2.45
C GLU A 186 0.43 -31.15 -1.89
N GLU A 187 1.17 -30.42 -2.73
CA GLU A 187 1.83 -29.16 -2.38
C GLU A 187 0.81 -28.09 -1.96
N LEU A 188 -0.25 -27.89 -2.75
CA LEU A 188 -1.32 -26.94 -2.42
C LEU A 188 -2.06 -27.33 -1.13
N SER A 189 -2.18 -28.64 -0.83
CA SER A 189 -2.83 -29.12 0.39
C SER A 189 -2.02 -28.82 1.65
N GLN A 190 -0.70 -28.95 1.55
CA GLN A 190 0.22 -28.56 2.62
C GLN A 190 0.22 -27.05 2.82
N GLU A 191 0.19 -26.27 1.73
CA GLU A 191 0.08 -24.82 1.79
C GLU A 191 -1.22 -24.41 2.48
N VAL A 192 -2.37 -24.96 2.07
CA VAL A 192 -3.67 -24.69 2.71
C VAL A 192 -3.61 -25.03 4.20
N TRP A 193 -3.10 -26.20 4.58
CA TRP A 193 -3.00 -26.59 5.99
C TRP A 193 -2.09 -25.66 6.81
N ASN A 194 -0.95 -25.23 6.26
CA ASN A 194 -0.05 -24.27 6.91
C ASN A 194 -0.73 -22.90 7.07
N LEU A 195 -1.47 -22.45 6.07
CA LEU A 195 -2.24 -21.21 6.12
C LEU A 195 -3.38 -21.28 7.12
N GLU A 196 -4.16 -22.38 7.14
CA GLU A 196 -5.22 -22.61 8.12
C GLU A 196 -4.69 -22.60 9.55
N SER A 197 -3.59 -23.32 9.80
CA SER A 197 -2.95 -23.39 11.11
C SER A 197 -2.49 -22.00 11.58
N ARG A 198 -1.93 -21.19 10.67
CA ARG A 198 -1.48 -19.83 11.00
C ARG A 198 -2.67 -18.87 11.23
N VAL A 199 -3.73 -18.97 10.43
CA VAL A 199 -4.96 -18.19 10.62
C VAL A 199 -5.60 -18.53 11.98
N GLN A 200 -5.69 -19.81 12.32
CA GLN A 200 -6.22 -20.27 13.62
C GLN A 200 -5.36 -19.78 14.79
N LEU A 201 -4.03 -19.76 14.65
CA LEU A 201 -3.13 -19.24 15.67
C LEU A 201 -3.34 -17.74 15.91
N VAL A 202 -3.43 -16.94 14.84
CA VAL A 202 -3.67 -15.48 14.93
C VAL A 202 -5.05 -15.21 15.52
N GLN A 203 -6.08 -15.96 15.10
CA GLN A 203 -7.43 -15.86 15.66
C GLN A 203 -7.44 -16.22 17.15
N ARG A 204 -6.74 -17.28 17.54
CA ARG A 204 -6.62 -17.70 18.94
C ARG A 204 -5.97 -16.62 19.79
N ARG A 205 -4.85 -16.05 19.35
CA ARG A 205 -4.18 -14.93 20.04
C ARG A 205 -5.09 -13.71 20.20
N LEU A 206 -5.84 -13.36 19.14
CA LEU A 206 -6.80 -12.26 19.21
C LEU A 206 -7.92 -12.54 20.23
N LEU A 207 -8.43 -13.77 20.28
CA LEU A 207 -9.46 -14.19 21.23
C LEU A 207 -8.93 -14.29 22.67
N GLU A 208 -7.70 -14.79 22.85
CA GLU A 208 -6.99 -14.82 24.14
C GLU A 208 -6.81 -13.40 24.69
N HIS A 209 -6.32 -12.46 23.86
CA HIS A 209 -6.26 -11.04 24.22
C HIS A 209 -7.65 -10.49 24.59
N THR A 210 -8.69 -10.76 23.78
CA THR A 210 -10.05 -10.26 24.05
C THR A 210 -10.58 -10.79 25.38
N ALA A 211 -10.40 -12.08 25.65
CA ALA A 211 -10.81 -12.71 26.90
C ALA A 211 -9.97 -12.21 28.09
N GLY A 212 -8.66 -12.01 27.92
CA GLY A 212 -7.77 -11.45 28.94
C GLY A 212 -8.16 -10.01 29.33
N VAL A 213 -8.48 -9.15 28.36
CA VAL A 213 -8.98 -7.78 28.61
C VAL A 213 -10.33 -7.80 29.32
N LEU A 214 -11.26 -8.65 28.89
CA LEU A 214 -12.57 -8.80 29.54
C LEU A 214 -12.43 -9.29 30.99
N GLN A 215 -11.50 -10.19 31.26
CA GLN A 215 -11.20 -10.66 32.60
C GLN A 215 -10.54 -9.59 33.48
N MET A 216 -9.55 -8.86 32.95
CA MET A 216 -8.92 -7.73 33.65
C MET A 216 -9.93 -6.65 34.04
N THR A 217 -10.94 -6.41 33.20
CA THR A 217 -11.97 -5.38 33.40
C THR A 217 -13.16 -5.84 34.26
N HIS A 218 -13.42 -7.15 34.37
CA HIS A 218 -14.55 -7.67 35.14
C HIS A 218 -14.49 -7.38 36.66
N LYS A 219 -13.29 -7.21 37.24
CA LYS A 219 -13.12 -6.76 38.65
C LYS A 219 -13.20 -5.23 38.81
N GLY A 220 -12.98 -4.46 37.75
CA GLY A 220 -12.89 -2.99 37.76
C GLY A 220 -14.23 -2.26 37.67
N LEU A 221 -15.31 -2.95 37.30
CA LEU A 221 -16.65 -2.35 37.17
C LEU A 221 -17.54 -2.46 38.43
N LYS A 222 -17.01 -3.03 39.53
CA LYS A 222 -17.70 -3.14 40.83
C LYS A 222 -17.01 -2.31 41.92
N LYS A 223 -17.21 -1.00 41.91
CA LYS A 223 -16.91 -0.07 43.01
C LYS A 223 -18.00 1.02 42.99
N TYR A 224 -18.93 1.23 43.93
CA TYR A 224 -19.34 0.69 45.23
C TYR A 224 -20.86 1.02 45.39
N PRO A 225 -21.60 0.40 46.33
CA PRO A 225 -21.72 1.06 47.63
C PRO A 225 -21.38 0.15 48.81
N LYS A 226 -20.96 0.82 49.89
CA LYS A 226 -20.44 0.25 51.14
C LYS A 226 -21.55 -0.25 52.07
N ASN A 227 -21.21 -1.33 52.78
CA ASN A 227 -21.47 -1.68 54.21
C ASN A 227 -22.28 -2.96 54.50
N ASN A 228 -21.54 -3.93 55.03
CA ASN A 228 -21.80 -4.89 56.12
C ASN A 228 -23.24 -5.19 56.59
N VAL A 229 -23.54 -6.51 56.56
CA VAL A 229 -24.43 -7.33 57.43
C VAL A 229 -25.90 -7.51 56.95
N PRO A 230 -26.48 -8.73 57.11
CA PRO A 230 -27.50 -9.29 56.22
C PRO A 230 -28.92 -9.16 56.77
N HIS A 231 -29.91 -9.28 55.86
CA HIS A 231 -31.25 -9.90 56.00
C HIS A 231 -32.34 -9.15 55.23
N THR A 232 -33.17 -9.94 54.55
CA THR A 232 -34.56 -9.73 54.12
C THR A 232 -34.87 -9.10 52.75
N PRO A 233 -35.94 -9.59 52.07
CA PRO A 233 -36.18 -9.39 50.64
C PRO A 233 -37.42 -8.52 50.37
N GLU A 234 -37.28 -7.34 49.76
CA GLU A 234 -38.44 -6.67 49.18
C GLU A 234 -38.04 -5.66 48.10
N SER A 235 -38.95 -5.52 47.13
CA SER A 235 -39.04 -4.50 46.08
C SER A 235 -38.57 -4.90 44.68
N LEU A 236 -39.42 -5.71 44.05
CA LEU A 236 -39.91 -5.46 42.70
C LEU A 236 -40.43 -4.01 42.62
N SER A 237 -39.94 -3.18 41.68
CA SER A 237 -40.75 -2.19 40.92
C SER A 237 -39.92 -1.27 40.00
N SER A 238 -40.53 -0.99 38.85
CA SER A 238 -40.26 0.07 37.85
C SER A 238 -39.08 -0.14 36.90
N HIS A 239 -39.29 -0.55 35.64
CA HIS A 239 -39.95 0.08 34.47
C HIS A 239 -39.02 0.97 33.62
N ASN A 240 -38.74 0.42 32.42
CA ASN A 240 -38.44 1.02 31.11
C ASN A 240 -37.18 1.88 30.87
N PRO A 241 -36.40 1.56 29.81
CA PRO A 241 -35.37 2.43 29.25
C PRO A 241 -35.95 3.29 28.12
N ARG A 242 -35.74 4.61 28.15
CA ARG A 242 -35.87 5.46 26.96
C ARG A 242 -35.00 6.71 27.08
N GLY A 243 -34.04 6.84 26.16
CA GLY A 243 -33.40 8.09 25.78
C GLY A 243 -32.14 8.46 26.56
N SER A 244 -30.97 8.39 25.91
CA SER A 244 -29.99 9.48 25.98
C SER A 244 -29.04 9.38 24.80
N ILE A 245 -29.30 10.25 23.83
CA ILE A 245 -28.34 10.74 22.85
C ILE A 245 -27.73 12.00 23.49
N ASP A 246 -26.40 12.08 23.56
CA ASP A 246 -25.57 13.30 23.59
C ASP A 246 -24.12 12.85 23.84
N GLU A 247 -23.26 12.76 22.81
CA GLU A 247 -22.51 13.88 22.21
C GLU A 247 -21.33 14.31 23.10
N PHE A 248 -20.22 13.60 22.92
CA PHE A 248 -18.93 13.85 23.57
C PHE A 248 -18.05 14.67 22.62
N ASP A 249 -17.66 15.87 23.03
CA ASP A 249 -16.99 16.90 22.22
C ASP A 249 -15.47 16.66 22.09
N ASP A 250 -15.03 16.22 20.90
CA ASP A 250 -13.63 15.91 20.55
C ASP A 250 -12.72 17.14 20.33
N ARG A 251 -13.14 18.34 20.74
CA ARG A 251 -12.36 19.59 20.52
C ARG A 251 -11.31 19.90 21.59
N SER A 252 -11.20 19.09 22.65
CA SER A 252 -10.29 19.39 23.77
C SER A 252 -8.89 18.77 23.66
N LEU A 253 -8.59 18.03 22.59
CA LEU A 253 -7.33 17.28 22.43
C LEU A 253 -6.26 17.97 21.57
N TYR A 254 -6.53 19.17 21.03
CA TYR A 254 -5.54 19.99 20.33
C TYR A 254 -5.51 21.42 20.87
N LYS A 255 -4.90 21.60 22.05
CA LYS A 255 -4.30 22.88 22.42
C LYS A 255 -2.78 22.69 22.48
N THR A 256 -2.13 23.12 21.40
CA THR A 256 -0.68 23.18 21.29
C THR A 256 -0.13 24.27 22.22
N SER A 257 1.01 23.93 22.83
CA SER A 257 1.85 24.82 23.61
C SER A 257 2.47 25.89 22.70
N ASP A 258 1.75 26.97 22.47
CA ASP A 258 2.29 28.25 22.03
C ASP A 258 1.74 29.31 22.97
N HIS A 259 2.63 30.02 23.66
CA HIS A 259 2.53 31.39 24.20
C HIS A 259 3.60 31.58 25.29
N LEU A 260 4.87 31.48 24.90
CA LEU A 260 6.00 32.09 25.60
C LEU A 260 6.66 33.10 24.66
N ASN A 261 6.03 34.25 24.48
CA ASN A 261 6.71 35.54 24.27
C ASN A 261 5.66 36.62 23.98
N GLU A 262 5.28 37.40 24.98
CA GLU A 262 5.08 38.83 24.77
C GLU A 262 5.25 39.55 26.11
N LEU A 263 6.33 40.32 26.16
CA LEU A 263 6.72 41.15 27.28
C LEU A 263 5.91 42.45 27.29
N SER A 264 5.63 42.89 28.51
CA SER A 264 5.41 44.27 28.94
C SER A 264 4.02 44.90 28.76
N GLU A 265 3.62 45.51 29.88
CA GLU A 265 2.99 46.83 30.00
C GLU A 265 1.45 46.95 30.20
N HIS A 266 1.14 47.54 31.37
CA HIS A 266 -0.09 48.23 31.81
C HIS A 266 -1.26 47.39 32.39
N GLY A 267 -1.47 47.53 33.71
CA GLY A 267 -2.70 47.09 34.43
C GLY A 267 -3.89 48.06 34.21
N PRO A 268 -4.95 48.09 35.07
CA PRO A 268 -5.20 47.32 36.30
C PRO A 268 -6.66 46.79 36.47
N GLN A 269 -6.90 46.14 37.62
CA GLN A 269 -8.19 45.91 38.32
C GLN A 269 -9.20 44.88 37.76
N GLY A 270 -9.57 43.93 38.63
CA GLY A 270 -10.89 43.29 38.53
C GLY A 270 -11.06 41.90 39.11
N SER A 271 -10.86 41.73 40.42
CA SER A 271 -11.66 40.87 41.32
C SER A 271 -11.99 39.42 40.89
N SER A 272 -11.43 38.44 41.60
CA SER A 272 -12.19 37.26 42.09
C SER A 272 -11.42 36.54 43.19
N THR A 273 -11.62 37.06 44.40
CA THR A 273 -11.51 36.34 45.67
C THR A 273 -12.51 35.17 45.67
N LEU A 274 -12.07 33.93 45.39
CA LEU A 274 -12.78 32.70 45.80
C LEU A 274 -11.96 31.40 45.54
N THR A 275 -10.64 31.41 45.77
CA THR A 275 -9.79 30.21 45.61
C THR A 275 -8.74 30.04 46.72
N LEU A 276 -9.05 30.52 47.93
CA LEU A 276 -8.07 30.71 49.02
C LEU A 276 -8.02 29.55 50.05
N LEU A 277 -8.52 28.36 49.73
CA LEU A 277 -8.50 27.21 50.68
C LEU A 277 -7.89 25.91 50.12
N SER A 278 -7.42 25.86 48.87
CA SER A 278 -6.73 24.68 48.31
C SER A 278 -5.25 24.90 47.97
N GLN A 279 -4.73 26.12 48.04
CA GLN A 279 -3.31 26.42 47.78
C GLN A 279 -2.41 26.26 49.03
N GLN A 280 -2.99 26.21 50.24
CA GLN A 280 -2.21 26.22 51.48
C GLN A 280 -1.58 24.85 51.82
N GLU A 281 -2.16 23.75 51.34
CA GLU A 281 -1.59 22.39 51.48
C GLU A 281 -0.45 22.10 50.50
N VAL A 282 -0.45 22.74 49.32
CA VAL A 282 0.60 22.57 48.31
C VAL A 282 1.86 23.38 48.68
N GLY A 283 1.68 24.56 49.30
CA GLY A 283 2.79 25.40 49.78
C GLY A 283 3.59 24.79 50.94
N LEU A 284 2.93 24.13 51.90
CA LEU A 284 3.62 23.51 53.04
C LEU A 284 4.52 22.34 52.63
N ASN A 285 4.06 21.52 51.68
CA ASN A 285 4.88 20.42 51.14
C ASN A 285 6.10 20.93 50.36
N ALA A 286 5.97 22.04 49.63
CA ALA A 286 7.10 22.68 48.97
C ALA A 286 8.14 23.19 49.98
N ILE A 287 7.68 23.80 51.08
CA ILE A 287 8.55 24.33 52.14
C ILE A 287 9.27 23.18 52.90
N GLN A 288 8.58 22.08 53.19
CA GLN A 288 9.19 20.87 53.78
C GLN A 288 10.27 20.25 52.87
N ASN A 289 10.05 20.26 51.56
CA ASN A 289 11.06 19.79 50.61
C ASN A 289 12.27 20.73 50.55
N THR A 290 12.07 22.04 50.68
CA THR A 290 13.19 22.99 50.78
C THR A 290 13.96 22.84 52.09
N GLU A 291 13.27 22.56 53.20
CA GLU A 291 13.89 22.29 54.50
C GLU A 291 14.79 21.05 54.44
N LYS A 292 14.29 19.90 53.96
CA LYS A 292 15.09 18.67 53.81
C LYS A 292 16.28 18.84 52.87
N ARG A 293 16.13 19.63 51.80
CA ARG A 293 17.23 19.91 50.87
C ARG A 293 18.30 20.80 51.52
N LEU A 294 17.90 21.80 52.30
CA LEU A 294 18.82 22.69 53.00
C LEU A 294 19.54 21.98 54.16
N GLU A 295 18.87 21.06 54.84
CA GLU A 295 19.49 20.16 55.83
C GLU A 295 20.57 19.28 55.18
N LEU A 296 20.27 18.68 54.04
CA LEU A 296 21.22 17.82 53.31
C LEU A 296 22.41 18.63 52.75
N LEU A 297 22.15 19.84 52.25
CA LEU A 297 23.17 20.75 51.75
C LEU A 297 24.08 21.25 52.88
N SER A 298 23.51 21.63 54.02
CA SER A 298 24.28 22.08 55.19
C SER A 298 25.13 20.96 55.79
N GLY A 299 24.63 19.71 55.81
CA GLY A 299 25.42 18.53 56.15
C GLY A 299 26.60 18.30 55.19
N ARG A 300 26.35 18.37 53.88
CA ARG A 300 27.41 18.21 52.87
C ARG A 300 28.47 19.32 52.93
N MET A 301 28.07 20.55 53.21
CA MET A 301 28.99 21.68 53.40
C MET A 301 29.87 21.47 54.63
N ARG A 302 29.30 21.01 55.76
CA ARG A 302 30.06 20.66 56.96
C ARG A 302 31.09 19.55 56.67
N ASP A 303 30.70 18.52 55.93
CA ASP A 303 31.62 17.45 55.55
C ASP A 303 32.75 17.96 54.66
N MET A 304 32.47 18.90 53.75
CA MET A 304 33.49 19.55 52.92
C MET A 304 34.45 20.41 53.76
N ILE A 305 33.93 21.17 54.74
CA ILE A 305 34.75 21.97 55.66
C ILE A 305 35.64 21.07 56.52
N LEU A 306 35.11 19.97 57.06
CA LEU A 306 35.89 18.99 57.82
C LEU A 306 36.91 18.23 56.96
N GLN A 307 36.62 17.99 55.67
CA GLN A 307 37.59 17.43 54.73
C GLN A 307 38.73 18.40 54.41
N ILE A 308 38.45 19.69 54.31
CA ILE A 308 39.47 20.72 54.05
C ILE A 308 40.27 21.04 55.32
N ASN A 309 39.67 20.91 56.50
CA ASN A 309 40.29 21.25 57.78
C ASN A 309 39.89 20.25 58.90
N PRO A 310 40.65 19.15 59.10
CA PRO A 310 40.28 18.09 60.04
C PRO A 310 40.45 18.45 61.52
N ASP A 311 41.16 19.52 61.85
CA ASP A 311 41.53 19.87 63.24
C ASP A 311 40.61 20.92 63.89
N ASN A 312 39.57 21.41 63.19
CA ASN A 312 38.70 22.48 63.68
C ASN A 312 37.26 21.97 63.89
N ASP A 313 36.78 21.99 65.14
CA ASP A 313 35.42 21.58 65.51
C ASP A 313 34.39 22.60 64.98
N PHE A 314 33.90 22.39 63.75
CA PHE A 314 32.83 23.23 63.18
C PHE A 314 31.47 22.87 63.81
N ALA A 315 30.68 23.90 64.14
CA ALA A 315 29.42 23.76 64.86
C ALA A 315 28.47 22.74 64.20
N PRO A 316 27.76 21.89 64.98
CA PRO A 316 26.82 20.92 64.44
C PRO A 316 25.64 21.61 63.72
N VAL A 317 25.09 20.93 62.72
CA VAL A 317 23.92 21.40 61.97
C VAL A 317 22.75 21.63 62.95
N PRO A 318 22.03 22.77 62.87
CA PRO A 318 20.85 23.02 63.70
C PRO A 318 19.82 21.90 63.52
N GLN A 319 19.44 21.22 64.60
CA GLN A 319 18.41 20.17 64.57
C GLN A 319 17.03 20.77 64.80
N SER A 320 16.01 20.29 64.08
CA SER A 320 14.61 20.65 64.27
C SER A 320 14.19 20.33 65.71
N LEU A 321 14.08 21.36 66.56
CA LEU A 321 13.66 21.15 67.95
C LEU A 321 12.18 20.79 67.97
N GLU A 322 11.85 19.50 68.04
CA GLU A 322 10.51 19.01 68.31
C GLU A 322 10.13 19.38 69.74
N THR A 323 9.52 20.55 69.93
CA THR A 323 8.95 20.93 71.23
C THR A 323 7.60 21.63 71.03
N GLY A 324 6.56 20.80 70.90
CA GLY A 324 5.23 21.06 71.48
C GLY A 324 4.28 22.11 70.86
N ASP A 325 4.73 23.05 70.04
CA ASP A 325 3.85 24.02 69.36
C ASP A 325 4.30 24.27 67.91
N ALA A 326 3.34 24.51 67.01
CA ALA A 326 3.43 24.52 65.54
C ALA A 326 4.84 24.79 64.95
N ILE A 327 5.37 23.80 64.21
CA ILE A 327 6.67 23.86 63.53
C ILE A 327 6.65 25.02 62.52
N ASN A 328 7.37 26.11 62.81
CA ASN A 328 7.56 27.21 61.86
C ASN A 328 8.67 26.81 60.86
N HIS A 329 8.30 26.14 59.78
CA HIS A 329 9.24 25.66 58.75
C HIS A 329 10.01 26.80 58.07
N THR A 330 9.43 28.01 58.05
CA THR A 330 10.10 29.21 57.55
C THR A 330 11.29 29.60 58.44
N ALA A 331 11.16 29.45 59.77
CA ALA A 331 12.24 29.78 60.71
C ALA A 331 13.38 28.75 60.69
N THR A 332 13.07 27.46 60.44
CA THR A 332 14.11 26.42 60.28
C THR A 332 14.88 26.61 58.97
N VAL A 333 14.19 26.97 57.89
CA VAL A 333 14.82 27.35 56.61
C VAL A 333 15.74 28.55 56.76
N GLU A 334 15.33 29.61 57.48
CA GLU A 334 16.20 30.78 57.76
C GLU A 334 17.42 30.40 58.59
N ALA A 335 17.29 29.51 59.58
CA ALA A 335 18.42 29.01 60.36
C ALA A 335 19.41 28.20 59.51
N TYR A 336 18.93 27.38 58.57
CA TYR A 336 19.79 26.65 57.62
C TYR A 336 20.51 27.60 56.65
N ILE A 337 19.85 28.66 56.17
CA ILE A 337 20.48 29.66 55.31
C ILE A 337 21.58 30.41 56.07
N ALA A 338 21.32 30.87 57.29
CA ALA A 338 22.34 31.52 58.12
C ALA A 338 23.53 30.61 58.45
N TYR A 339 23.30 29.30 58.62
CA TYR A 339 24.37 28.31 58.80
C TYR A 339 25.22 28.15 57.54
N ILE A 340 24.57 28.11 56.36
CA ILE A 340 25.27 28.03 55.07
C ILE A 340 26.08 29.31 54.80
N GLU A 341 25.53 30.49 55.11
CA GLU A 341 26.25 31.77 54.97
C GLU A 341 27.51 31.81 55.85
N ASN A 342 27.42 31.34 57.10
CA ASN A 342 28.59 31.23 57.99
C ASN A 342 29.61 30.19 57.51
N GLY A 343 29.16 29.05 56.96
CA GLY A 343 30.05 28.02 56.42
C GLY A 343 30.76 28.45 55.12
N LEU A 344 30.07 29.19 54.25
CA LEU A 344 30.69 29.82 53.08
C LEU A 344 31.69 30.90 53.51
N GLY A 345 31.38 31.67 54.55
CA GLY A 345 32.33 32.60 55.16
C GLY A 345 33.60 31.90 55.67
N ALA A 346 33.47 30.74 56.31
CA ALA A 346 34.60 29.93 56.77
C ALA A 346 35.43 29.34 55.61
N LEU A 347 34.78 28.90 54.52
CA LEU A 347 35.46 28.45 53.30
C LEU A 347 36.23 29.58 52.60
N MET A 348 35.70 30.81 52.58
CA MET A 348 36.37 31.96 51.96
C MET A 348 37.47 32.57 52.85
N ALA A 349 37.43 32.37 54.16
CA ALA A 349 38.43 32.89 55.10
C ALA A 349 39.76 32.12 55.08
N HIS A 350 39.87 31.05 54.28
CA HIS A 350 41.12 30.33 54.05
C HIS A 350 41.76 30.75 52.71
N PRO A 351 42.76 31.66 52.69
CA PRO A 351 43.55 31.88 51.50
C PRO A 351 44.47 30.66 51.28
N SER A 352 44.17 29.91 50.22
CA SER A 352 44.92 28.76 49.72
C SER A 352 46.43 29.00 49.72
N SER A 353 47.12 28.47 50.73
CA SER A 353 48.58 28.40 50.79
C SER A 353 49.00 26.93 50.68
N THR A 354 49.42 26.57 49.46
CA THR A 354 50.37 25.51 49.09
C THR A 354 50.12 24.06 49.51
N SER A 355 49.95 23.19 48.50
CA SER A 355 50.54 21.83 48.34
C SER A 355 49.54 20.74 47.87
N GLY A 356 48.98 20.87 46.66
CA GLY A 356 48.08 19.82 46.11
C GLY A 356 47.92 19.75 44.58
N THR A 357 48.49 20.69 43.82
CA THR A 357 48.14 20.89 42.40
C THR A 357 48.69 19.84 41.43
N ARG A 358 49.57 18.92 41.83
CA ARG A 358 50.17 17.94 40.89
C ARG A 358 49.32 16.69 40.65
N SER A 359 48.33 16.37 41.49
CA SER A 359 47.49 15.18 41.26
C SER A 359 46.20 15.49 40.48
N THR A 360 45.66 16.71 40.61
CA THR A 360 44.44 17.13 39.91
C THR A 360 44.69 17.38 38.43
N ASP A 361 45.82 18.02 38.09
CA ASP A 361 46.17 18.37 36.70
C ASP A 361 46.37 17.10 35.84
N HIS A 362 46.98 16.04 36.40
CA HIS A 362 47.12 14.77 35.70
C HIS A 362 45.80 14.02 35.49
N VAL A 363 44.83 14.18 36.40
CA VAL A 363 43.51 13.54 36.24
C VAL A 363 42.68 14.30 35.20
N THR A 364 42.72 15.64 35.20
CA THR A 364 42.02 16.45 34.22
C THR A 364 42.63 16.31 32.82
N ASP A 365 43.96 16.26 32.70
CA ASP A 365 44.63 16.06 31.40
C ASP A 365 44.35 14.68 30.83
N LYS A 366 44.26 13.66 31.69
CA LYS A 366 43.88 12.30 31.25
C LYS A 366 42.42 12.23 30.80
N GLN A 367 41.51 12.86 31.54
CA GLN A 367 40.09 12.93 31.16
C GLN A 367 39.88 13.72 29.86
N LEU A 368 40.62 14.81 29.65
CA LEU A 368 40.58 15.59 28.41
C LEU A 368 41.15 14.80 27.22
N GLY A 369 42.24 14.04 27.43
CA GLY A 369 42.74 13.09 26.44
C GLY A 369 41.71 12.04 26.04
N GLU A 370 41.04 11.41 27.02
CA GLU A 370 39.97 10.42 26.77
C GLU A 370 38.77 11.03 26.03
N VAL A 371 38.41 12.29 26.33
CA VAL A 371 37.34 13.00 25.61
C VAL A 371 37.77 13.34 24.18
N ASN A 372 39.01 13.77 23.98
CA ASN A 372 39.56 14.06 22.65
C ASN A 372 39.69 12.80 21.78
N ASP A 373 40.07 11.66 22.36
CA ASP A 373 40.08 10.35 21.69
C ASP A 373 38.67 9.93 21.29
N ARG A 374 37.70 10.10 22.20
CA ARG A 374 36.29 9.78 21.90
C ARG A 374 35.71 10.69 20.82
N LEU A 375 36.06 11.97 20.82
CA LEU A 375 35.65 12.94 19.79
C LEU A 375 36.27 12.55 18.43
N TYR A 376 37.57 12.23 18.40
CA TYR A 376 38.27 11.74 17.22
C TYR A 376 37.59 10.50 16.62
N HIS A 377 37.22 9.53 17.47
CA HIS A 377 36.48 8.34 17.03
C HIS A 377 35.09 8.69 16.47
N ILE A 378 34.31 9.56 17.13
CA ILE A 378 32.97 9.94 16.66
C ILE A 378 33.03 10.67 15.30
N VAL A 379 34.02 11.56 15.12
CA VAL A 379 34.20 12.30 13.87
C VAL A 379 34.63 11.37 12.73
N ASN A 380 35.45 10.35 13.00
CA ASN A 380 35.99 9.45 11.98
C ASN A 380 35.17 8.18 11.72
N GLU A 381 34.43 7.64 12.70
CA GLU A 381 33.68 6.38 12.53
C GLU A 381 32.40 6.54 11.70
N ILE A 382 31.83 7.74 11.67
CA ILE A 382 30.63 7.98 10.88
C ILE A 382 31.11 8.37 9.49
N GLY A 383 30.74 7.61 8.46
CA GLY A 383 31.18 7.85 7.07
C GLY A 383 30.29 8.84 6.32
N LEU A 384 30.67 10.11 6.28
CA LEU A 384 30.21 11.05 5.23
C LEU A 384 31.43 11.47 4.40
N PRO A 385 31.38 11.38 3.07
CA PRO A 385 32.54 11.59 2.19
C PRO A 385 32.99 13.05 2.04
N ARG A 386 32.50 13.99 2.87
CA ARG A 386 32.75 15.44 2.70
C ARG A 386 33.09 16.22 3.97
N SER A 387 33.16 15.58 5.14
CA SER A 387 33.52 16.26 6.39
C SER A 387 35.03 16.24 6.65
N ARG A 388 35.58 17.37 7.10
CA ARG A 388 36.98 17.61 7.43
C ARG A 388 37.47 16.57 8.46
N THR A 389 38.50 15.80 8.14
CA THR A 389 39.09 14.80 9.04
C THR A 389 39.94 15.51 10.09
N LEU A 390 39.66 15.30 11.38
CA LEU A 390 40.44 15.88 12.48
C LEU A 390 41.84 15.22 12.54
N PRO A 391 42.92 15.97 12.86
CA PRO A 391 44.25 15.38 13.13
C PRO A 391 44.22 14.49 14.39
N PRO A 392 45.19 13.59 14.60
CA PRO A 392 45.25 12.76 15.81
C PRO A 392 45.39 13.62 17.07
N PRO A 393 44.73 13.25 18.19
CA PRO A 393 44.70 14.06 19.39
C PRO A 393 46.09 14.19 20.05
N PRO A 394 46.41 15.35 20.65
CA PRO A 394 47.67 15.55 21.37
C PRO A 394 47.75 14.65 22.61
N GLY A 395 48.91 14.03 22.84
CA GLY A 395 49.09 13.09 23.95
C GLY A 395 48.94 13.73 25.34
N ALA A 396 48.39 12.97 26.30
CA ALA A 396 48.07 13.40 27.68
C ALA A 396 49.26 13.88 28.53
N SER A 397 50.47 13.90 27.98
CA SER A 397 51.72 14.31 28.65
C SER A 397 52.47 15.43 27.90
N SER A 398 52.07 15.78 26.67
CA SER A 398 52.83 16.68 25.80
C SER A 398 52.08 17.93 25.38
N GLY A 399 50.73 17.91 25.41
CA GLY A 399 49.93 19.06 25.05
C GLY A 399 49.64 19.94 26.27
N SER A 400 49.76 21.25 26.12
CA SER A 400 49.24 22.16 27.14
C SER A 400 47.72 22.04 27.23
N LEU A 401 47.12 22.28 28.41
CA LEU A 401 45.67 22.30 28.62
C LEU A 401 44.94 23.16 27.56
N GLN A 402 45.59 24.25 27.11
CA GLN A 402 45.09 25.13 26.06
C GLN A 402 44.97 24.44 24.70
N GLU A 403 45.95 23.61 24.31
CA GLU A 403 45.91 22.86 23.04
C GLU A 403 44.83 21.78 23.04
N HIS A 404 44.61 21.12 24.19
CA HIS A 404 43.53 20.13 24.35
C HIS A 404 42.15 20.77 24.23
N LEU A 405 41.96 21.98 24.78
CA LEU A 405 40.71 22.74 24.65
C LEU A 405 40.51 23.30 23.23
N SER A 406 41.59 23.77 22.59
CA SER A 406 41.53 24.22 21.19
C SER A 406 41.13 23.09 20.24
N TYR A 407 41.70 21.90 20.41
CA TYR A 407 41.34 20.72 19.64
C TYR A 407 39.88 20.29 19.86
N LEU A 408 39.41 20.36 21.11
CA LEU A 408 38.02 20.05 21.45
C LEU A 408 37.04 21.04 20.81
N ASN A 409 37.35 22.34 20.81
CA ASN A 409 36.54 23.35 20.14
C ASN A 409 36.50 23.12 18.62
N GLU A 410 37.65 22.87 17.98
CA GLU A 410 37.71 22.61 16.54
C GLU A 410 37.00 21.30 16.16
N GLY A 411 37.04 20.29 17.03
CA GLY A 411 36.25 19.06 16.90
C GLY A 411 34.74 19.29 17.05
N ILE A 412 34.31 20.14 17.99
CA ILE A 412 32.91 20.52 18.18
C ILE A 412 32.38 21.33 17.00
N ASP A 413 33.19 22.25 16.46
CA ASP A 413 32.83 23.05 15.27
C ASP A 413 32.69 22.13 14.05
N GLY A 414 33.61 21.18 13.87
CA GLY A 414 33.52 20.16 12.82
C GLY A 414 32.29 19.25 12.96
N LEU A 415 31.89 18.92 14.19
CA LEU A 415 30.64 18.19 14.45
C LEU A 415 29.40 19.04 14.14
N HIS A 416 29.41 20.34 14.43
CA HIS A 416 28.31 21.25 14.10
C HIS A 416 28.13 21.43 12.59
N GLU A 417 29.20 21.63 11.83
CA GLU A 417 29.15 21.70 10.37
C GLU A 417 28.62 20.40 9.78
N ARG A 418 29.03 19.26 10.34
CA ARG A 418 28.56 17.94 9.91
C ARG A 418 27.09 17.69 10.24
N LEU A 419 26.63 18.10 11.42
CA LEU A 419 25.22 18.07 11.80
C LEU A 419 24.40 18.96 10.86
N GLY A 420 24.92 20.14 10.51
CA GLY A 420 24.34 21.04 9.52
C GLY A 420 24.16 20.37 8.16
N GLY A 421 25.20 19.72 7.65
CA GLY A 421 25.14 18.98 6.38
C GLY A 421 24.17 17.79 6.41
N LEU A 422 24.05 17.08 7.54
CA LEU A 422 23.06 16.01 7.71
C LEU A 422 21.62 16.53 7.77
N LEU A 423 21.41 17.67 8.43
CA LEU A 423 20.11 18.33 8.47
C LEU A 423 19.71 18.87 7.10
N GLU A 424 20.67 19.40 6.33
CA GLU A 424 20.46 19.81 4.94
C GLU A 424 20.18 18.60 4.03
N GLN A 425 20.92 17.51 4.17
CA GLN A 425 20.62 16.28 3.42
C GLN A 425 19.24 15.72 3.77
N LYS A 426 18.85 15.76 5.05
CA LYS A 426 17.51 15.39 5.50
C LYS A 426 16.45 16.32 4.89
N SER A 427 16.68 17.64 4.87
CA SER A 427 15.73 18.58 4.27
C SER A 427 15.57 18.33 2.78
N ILE A 428 16.68 18.15 2.03
CA ILE A 428 16.69 17.80 0.60
C ILE A 428 15.94 16.49 0.36
N LEU A 429 16.23 15.42 1.12
CA LEU A 429 15.53 14.14 1.01
C LEU A 429 14.04 14.28 1.33
N THR A 430 13.69 15.08 2.33
CA THR A 430 12.28 15.32 2.70
C THR A 430 11.55 16.04 1.56
N THR A 431 12.18 17.05 0.95
CA THR A 431 11.65 17.76 -0.21
C THR A 431 11.55 16.85 -1.43
N GLN A 432 12.54 15.99 -1.68
CA GLN A 432 12.47 15.00 -2.76
C GLN A 432 11.35 13.98 -2.54
N ILE A 433 11.19 13.45 -1.33
CA ILE A 433 10.11 12.53 -0.99
C ILE A 433 8.75 13.22 -1.15
N GLN A 434 8.63 14.48 -0.73
CA GLN A 434 7.43 15.27 -0.90
C GLN A 434 7.12 15.52 -2.38
N GLN A 435 8.11 15.92 -3.18
CA GLN A 435 7.97 16.10 -4.63
C GLN A 435 7.59 14.78 -5.32
N GLN A 436 8.18 13.65 -4.93
CA GLN A 436 7.83 12.34 -5.48
C GLN A 436 6.39 11.93 -5.12
N ARG A 437 5.93 12.25 -3.90
CA ARG A 437 4.54 12.03 -3.48
C ARG A 437 3.57 12.93 -4.24
N GLU A 438 3.93 14.19 -4.49
CA GLU A 438 3.12 15.12 -5.27
C GLU A 438 3.06 14.74 -6.75
N LEU A 439 4.16 14.26 -7.34
CA LEU A 439 4.19 13.75 -8.72
C LEU A 439 3.35 12.48 -8.87
N ASN A 440 3.46 11.55 -7.92
CA ASN A 440 2.64 10.35 -7.92
C ASN A 440 1.15 10.67 -7.70
N SER A 441 0.84 11.59 -6.78
CA SER A 441 -0.54 12.05 -6.53
C SER A 441 -1.14 12.75 -7.76
N LYS A 442 -0.36 13.57 -8.48
CA LYS A 442 -0.78 14.17 -9.75
C LYS A 442 -1.04 13.11 -10.83
N SER A 443 -0.15 12.12 -10.98
CA SER A 443 -0.33 11.02 -11.94
C SER A 443 -1.51 10.11 -11.57
N ASP A 444 -1.75 9.85 -10.29
CA ASP A 444 -2.94 9.13 -9.81
C ASP A 444 -4.21 9.95 -10.09
N ALA A 445 -4.22 11.25 -9.80
CA ALA A 445 -5.36 12.12 -10.06
C ALA A 445 -5.70 12.23 -11.56
N GLU A 446 -4.69 12.30 -12.43
CA GLU A 446 -4.88 12.28 -13.89
C GLU A 446 -5.43 10.93 -14.38
N ARG A 447 -4.95 9.82 -13.81
CA ARG A 447 -5.49 8.48 -14.10
C ARG A 447 -6.92 8.33 -13.62
N ASP A 448 -7.25 8.83 -12.44
CA ASP A 448 -8.60 8.78 -11.88
C ASP A 448 -9.57 9.66 -12.69
N ALA A 449 -9.13 10.84 -13.14
CA ALA A 449 -9.90 11.69 -14.04
C ALA A 449 -10.18 11.00 -15.39
N HIS A 450 -9.18 10.32 -15.96
CA HIS A 450 -9.35 9.55 -17.19
C HIS A 450 -10.26 8.33 -17.01
N ILE A 451 -10.18 7.64 -15.86
CA ILE A 451 -11.10 6.56 -15.51
C ILE A 451 -12.53 7.09 -15.37
N ALA A 452 -12.71 8.27 -14.75
CA ALA A 452 -14.01 8.91 -14.63
C ALA A 452 -14.61 9.28 -16.01
N ASP A 453 -13.83 9.86 -16.91
CA ASP A 453 -14.26 10.17 -18.29
C ASP A 453 -14.62 8.90 -19.08
N LEU A 454 -13.86 7.81 -18.91
CA LEU A 454 -14.20 6.51 -19.50
C LEU A 454 -15.50 5.92 -18.92
N ILE A 455 -15.73 6.07 -17.62
CA ILE A 455 -16.97 5.64 -16.97
C ILE A 455 -18.16 6.46 -17.49
N GLU A 456 -17.99 7.77 -17.66
CA GLU A 456 -19.02 8.65 -18.21
C GLU A 456 -19.35 8.31 -19.68
N LYS A 457 -18.32 8.07 -20.50
CA LYS A 457 -18.48 7.58 -21.88
C LYS A 457 -19.18 6.23 -21.93
N LEU A 458 -18.86 5.30 -21.03
CA LEU A 458 -19.56 4.02 -20.91
C LEU A 458 -21.01 4.19 -20.47
N ALA A 459 -21.30 5.12 -19.57
CA ALA A 459 -22.66 5.43 -19.14
C ALA A 459 -23.48 6.05 -20.28
N HIS A 460 -22.90 6.96 -21.07
CA HIS A 460 -23.53 7.51 -22.28
C HIS A 460 -23.80 6.42 -23.31
N ALA A 461 -22.81 5.57 -23.63
CA ALA A 461 -22.98 4.47 -24.58
C ALA A 461 -24.05 3.47 -24.13
N ARG A 462 -24.13 3.17 -22.82
CA ARG A 462 -25.19 2.31 -22.26
C ARG A 462 -26.57 2.94 -22.39
N LYS A 463 -26.69 4.25 -22.12
CA LYS A 463 -27.96 4.97 -22.28
C LYS A 463 -28.41 5.02 -23.74
N GLU A 464 -27.48 5.22 -24.68
CA GLU A 464 -27.77 5.16 -26.11
C GLU A 464 -28.21 3.75 -26.55
N LEU A 465 -27.55 2.71 -26.05
CA LEU A 465 -27.95 1.32 -26.29
C LEU A 465 -29.37 1.04 -25.75
N GLU A 466 -29.66 1.49 -24.52
CA GLU A 466 -30.97 1.32 -23.89
C GLU A 466 -32.09 2.06 -24.64
N LEU A 467 -31.78 3.22 -25.23
CA LEU A 467 -32.73 3.93 -26.11
C LEU A 467 -32.94 3.17 -27.42
N ALA A 468 -31.87 2.67 -28.04
CA ALA A 468 -31.97 1.88 -29.26
C ALA A 468 -32.71 0.54 -29.06
N GLU A 469 -32.54 -0.10 -27.90
CA GLU A 469 -33.29 -1.31 -27.53
C GLU A 469 -34.78 -1.03 -27.37
N ARG A 470 -35.14 0.08 -26.71
CA ARG A 470 -36.55 0.50 -26.60
C ARG A 470 -37.18 0.82 -27.95
N GLU A 471 -36.46 1.51 -28.84
CA GLU A 471 -36.93 1.77 -30.21
C GLU A 471 -37.07 0.46 -31.00
N GLY A 472 -36.14 -0.48 -30.81
CA GLY A 472 -36.22 -1.82 -31.37
C GLY A 472 -37.45 -2.60 -30.89
N GLU A 473 -37.74 -2.59 -29.59
CA GLU A 473 -38.94 -3.21 -29.01
C GLU A 473 -40.22 -2.57 -29.56
N GLN A 474 -40.28 -1.24 -29.63
CA GLN A 474 -41.42 -0.53 -30.22
C GLN A 474 -41.64 -0.91 -31.68
N SER A 475 -40.58 -1.02 -32.48
CA SER A 475 -40.68 -1.45 -33.88
C SER A 475 -41.18 -2.90 -34.00
N LYS A 476 -40.76 -3.78 -33.08
CA LYS A 476 -41.18 -5.19 -33.04
C LYS A 476 -42.65 -5.34 -32.62
N ASP A 477 -43.10 -4.56 -31.66
CA ASP A 477 -44.50 -4.55 -31.22
C ASP A 477 -45.42 -4.02 -32.33
N GLN A 478 -45.00 -2.97 -33.05
CA GLN A 478 -45.71 -2.50 -34.23
C GLN A 478 -45.80 -3.61 -35.30
N LEU A 479 -44.72 -4.36 -35.55
CA LEU A 479 -44.73 -5.47 -36.51
C LEU A 479 -45.68 -6.58 -36.06
N ASN A 480 -45.66 -6.97 -34.78
CA ASN A 480 -46.57 -7.97 -34.23
C ASN A 480 -48.04 -7.55 -34.38
N LEU A 481 -48.37 -6.29 -34.09
CA LEU A 481 -49.72 -5.75 -34.31
C LEU A 481 -50.14 -5.84 -35.79
N THR A 482 -49.23 -5.48 -36.72
CA THR A 482 -49.54 -5.60 -38.15
C THR A 482 -49.73 -7.06 -38.58
N MET A 483 -48.97 -7.99 -38.01
CA MET A 483 -49.09 -9.43 -38.29
C MET A 483 -50.40 -10.00 -37.74
N GLU A 484 -50.80 -9.63 -36.52
CA GLU A 484 -52.10 -10.00 -35.94
C GLU A 484 -53.28 -9.46 -36.77
N HIS A 485 -53.17 -8.22 -37.26
CA HIS A 485 -54.18 -7.64 -38.15
C HIS A 485 -54.29 -8.39 -39.48
N LEU A 486 -53.16 -8.84 -40.06
CA LEU A 486 -53.16 -9.67 -41.26
C LEU A 486 -53.76 -11.05 -41.01
N GLU A 487 -53.44 -11.68 -39.89
CA GLU A 487 -54.04 -12.96 -39.51
C GLU A 487 -55.55 -12.84 -39.27
N ALA A 488 -56.00 -11.76 -38.63
CA ALA A 488 -57.42 -11.47 -38.46
C ALA A 488 -58.13 -11.30 -39.81
N ALA A 489 -57.54 -10.53 -40.74
CA ALA A 489 -58.07 -10.38 -42.09
C ALA A 489 -58.11 -11.71 -42.86
N HIS A 490 -57.09 -12.57 -42.69
CA HIS A 490 -57.08 -13.91 -43.29
C HIS A 490 -58.15 -14.84 -42.69
N ARG A 491 -58.41 -14.76 -41.38
CA ARG A 491 -59.50 -15.49 -40.73
C ARG A 491 -60.86 -15.02 -41.24
N GLU A 492 -61.09 -13.71 -41.34
CA GLU A 492 -62.32 -13.14 -41.89
C GLU A 492 -62.56 -13.54 -43.36
N LEU A 493 -61.51 -13.53 -44.19
CA LEU A 493 -61.59 -14.02 -45.58
C LEU A 493 -61.92 -15.51 -45.66
N SER A 494 -61.36 -16.32 -44.77
CA SER A 494 -61.63 -17.75 -44.70
C SER A 494 -63.07 -18.04 -44.23
N ASP A 495 -63.56 -17.29 -43.25
CA ASP A 495 -64.94 -17.37 -42.75
C ASP A 495 -65.95 -16.89 -43.80
N HIS A 496 -65.60 -15.89 -44.61
CA HIS A 496 -66.41 -15.45 -45.75
C HIS A 496 -66.46 -16.49 -46.89
N GLN A 497 -65.37 -17.20 -47.15
CA GLN A 497 -65.34 -18.29 -48.14
C GLN A 497 -66.21 -19.49 -47.77
N LEU A 498 -66.45 -19.74 -46.48
CA LEU A 498 -67.32 -20.82 -45.99
C LEU A 498 -68.81 -20.45 -45.97
N ARG A 499 -69.18 -19.17 -46.13
CA ARG A 499 -70.58 -18.69 -46.02
C ARG A 499 -71.26 -18.28 -47.34
N ALA A 500 -70.57 -18.26 -48.47
CA ALA A 500 -71.15 -17.72 -49.71
C ALA A 500 -71.90 -18.78 -50.56
N ILE A 501 -73.24 -18.75 -50.50
CA ILE A 501 -74.14 -19.20 -51.58
C ILE A 501 -74.32 -18.01 -52.54
N PRO A 502 -74.33 -18.19 -53.88
CA PRO A 502 -74.18 -17.08 -54.81
C PRO A 502 -75.53 -16.45 -55.17
N GLU A 503 -75.63 -15.12 -55.09
CA GLU A 503 -76.39 -14.27 -56.01
C GLU A 503 -76.05 -12.78 -55.75
N ASP A 504 -76.07 -11.97 -56.82
CA ASP A 504 -75.80 -10.52 -56.94
C ASP A 504 -74.34 -10.00 -57.03
N ASN A 505 -73.79 -10.09 -58.25
CA ASN A 505 -72.46 -9.59 -58.66
C ASN A 505 -72.28 -8.06 -58.74
N SER A 506 -73.26 -7.25 -58.34
CA SER A 506 -73.12 -5.77 -58.36
C SER A 506 -72.44 -5.23 -57.10
N GLU A 507 -72.74 -5.79 -55.93
CA GLU A 507 -72.06 -5.46 -54.68
C GLU A 507 -70.66 -6.07 -54.63
N ALA A 508 -70.47 -7.24 -55.25
CA ALA A 508 -69.16 -7.88 -55.41
C ALA A 508 -68.17 -6.98 -56.18
N ILE A 509 -68.59 -6.32 -57.26
CA ILE A 509 -67.71 -5.43 -58.05
C ILE A 509 -67.40 -4.12 -57.30
N LYS A 510 -68.35 -3.59 -56.50
CA LYS A 510 -68.10 -2.39 -55.68
C LYS A 510 -67.19 -2.69 -54.49
N SER A 511 -67.44 -3.79 -53.79
CA SER A 511 -66.57 -4.27 -52.71
C SER A 511 -65.18 -4.65 -53.24
N GLU A 512 -65.07 -5.21 -54.45
CA GLU A 512 -63.76 -5.46 -55.09
C GLU A 512 -63.05 -4.16 -55.46
N LYS A 513 -63.74 -3.13 -55.97
CA LYS A 513 -63.13 -1.80 -56.22
C LYS A 513 -62.69 -1.11 -54.93
N GLU A 514 -63.47 -1.21 -53.86
CA GLU A 514 -63.09 -0.68 -52.55
C GLU A 514 -61.92 -1.47 -51.94
N ALA A 515 -61.90 -2.79 -52.11
CA ALA A 515 -60.78 -3.63 -51.69
C ALA A 515 -59.50 -3.32 -52.50
N ARG A 516 -59.61 -3.07 -53.80
CA ARG A 516 -58.49 -2.62 -54.64
C ARG A 516 -58.01 -1.22 -54.25
N ALA A 517 -58.90 -0.28 -53.94
CA ALA A 517 -58.51 1.04 -53.47
C ALA A 517 -57.81 0.99 -52.09
N ARG A 518 -58.24 0.09 -51.20
CA ARG A 518 -57.54 -0.18 -49.92
C ARG A 518 -56.17 -0.82 -50.15
N ALA A 519 -56.09 -1.83 -51.03
CA ALA A 519 -54.81 -2.44 -51.39
C ALA A 519 -53.85 -1.45 -52.07
N GLU A 520 -54.34 -0.55 -52.92
CA GLU A 520 -53.52 0.52 -53.51
C GLU A 520 -53.07 1.55 -52.47
N ALA A 521 -53.91 1.87 -51.48
CA ALA A 521 -53.52 2.73 -50.36
C ALA A 521 -52.48 2.04 -49.45
N ASP A 522 -52.62 0.74 -49.19
CA ASP A 522 -51.68 -0.03 -48.39
C ASP A 522 -50.35 -0.23 -49.13
N VAL A 523 -50.37 -0.45 -50.45
CA VAL A 523 -49.16 -0.46 -51.28
C VAL A 523 -48.47 0.91 -51.27
N SER A 524 -49.23 2.01 -51.31
CA SER A 524 -48.66 3.36 -51.22
C SER A 524 -48.03 3.61 -49.84
N ARG A 525 -48.65 3.13 -48.76
CA ARG A 525 -48.08 3.17 -47.40
C ARG A 525 -46.84 2.29 -47.26
N LEU A 526 -46.85 1.09 -47.83
CA LEU A 526 -45.67 0.23 -47.83
C LEU A 526 -44.54 0.82 -48.68
N GLN A 527 -44.86 1.56 -49.74
CA GLN A 527 -43.85 2.30 -50.51
C GLN A 527 -43.23 3.44 -49.69
N THR A 528 -44.01 4.17 -48.88
CA THR A 528 -43.45 5.21 -47.99
C THR A 528 -42.59 4.60 -46.90
N THR A 529 -43.02 3.50 -46.26
CA THR A 529 -42.20 2.85 -45.23
C THR A 529 -40.93 2.24 -45.81
N VAL A 530 -40.97 1.68 -47.03
CA VAL A 530 -39.77 1.20 -47.71
C VAL A 530 -38.82 2.35 -48.04
N GLN A 531 -39.33 3.52 -48.41
CA GLN A 531 -38.50 4.72 -48.62
C GLN A 531 -37.89 5.23 -47.31
N GLU A 532 -38.65 5.22 -46.22
CA GLU A 532 -38.16 5.57 -44.88
C GLU A 532 -37.05 4.61 -44.43
N LEU A 533 -37.26 3.30 -44.56
CA LEU A 533 -36.24 2.29 -44.25
C LEU A 533 -35.00 2.40 -45.16
N GLN A 534 -35.15 2.84 -46.41
CA GLN A 534 -34.02 3.12 -47.30
C GLN A 534 -33.22 4.34 -46.83
N HIS A 535 -33.91 5.41 -46.43
CA HIS A 535 -33.27 6.60 -45.88
C HIS A 535 -32.57 6.30 -44.55
N GLU A 536 -33.18 5.50 -43.66
CA GLU A 536 -32.54 5.04 -42.42
C GLU A 536 -31.30 4.19 -42.70
N LYS A 537 -31.36 3.29 -43.69
CA LYS A 537 -30.19 2.50 -44.11
C LYS A 537 -29.06 3.38 -44.66
N GLU A 538 -29.39 4.40 -45.44
CA GLU A 538 -28.41 5.37 -45.94
C GLU A 538 -27.81 6.21 -44.80
N ALA A 539 -28.62 6.66 -43.85
CA ALA A 539 -28.15 7.37 -42.66
C ALA A 539 -27.24 6.50 -41.77
N LEU A 540 -27.57 5.22 -41.61
CA LEU A 540 -26.71 4.26 -40.89
C LEU A 540 -25.39 4.00 -41.64
N ALA A 541 -25.41 3.97 -42.97
CA ALA A 541 -24.18 3.85 -43.77
C ALA A 541 -23.30 5.09 -43.64
N GLU A 542 -23.89 6.29 -43.64
CA GLU A 542 -23.17 7.55 -43.42
C GLU A 542 -22.59 7.63 -41.99
N ALA A 543 -23.35 7.21 -40.99
CA ALA A 543 -22.88 7.12 -39.60
C ALA A 543 -21.72 6.12 -39.45
N HIS A 544 -21.77 4.98 -40.16
CA HIS A 544 -20.68 4.02 -40.17
C HIS A 544 -19.42 4.59 -40.85
N GLU A 545 -19.57 5.33 -41.96
CA GLU A 545 -18.44 6.00 -42.61
C GLU A 545 -17.83 7.09 -41.72
N ALA A 546 -18.66 7.85 -41.00
CA ALA A 546 -18.19 8.83 -40.02
C ALA A 546 -17.41 8.18 -38.86
N ARG A 547 -17.86 7.01 -38.38
CA ARG A 547 -17.13 6.22 -37.37
C ARG A 547 -15.78 5.74 -37.88
N LEU A 548 -15.71 5.22 -39.12
CA LEU A 548 -14.43 4.84 -39.73
C LEU A 548 -13.47 6.02 -39.86
N ARG A 549 -13.97 7.22 -40.22
CA ARG A 549 -13.14 8.44 -40.25
C ARG A 549 -12.63 8.82 -38.86
N ALA A 550 -13.45 8.70 -37.83
CA ALA A 550 -13.04 8.94 -36.45
C ALA A 550 -12.00 7.91 -35.99
N ASP A 551 -12.17 6.63 -36.31
CA ASP A 551 -11.19 5.58 -35.99
C ASP A 551 -9.83 5.84 -36.67
N VAL A 552 -9.84 6.27 -37.93
CA VAL A 552 -8.61 6.68 -38.62
C VAL A 552 -7.94 7.86 -37.92
N GLU A 553 -8.70 8.87 -37.48
CA GLU A 553 -8.12 10.01 -36.74
C GLU A 553 -7.60 9.60 -35.36
N ILE A 554 -8.29 8.69 -34.65
CA ILE A 554 -7.82 8.11 -33.38
C ILE A 554 -6.50 7.37 -33.60
N THR A 555 -6.39 6.53 -34.63
CA THR A 555 -5.12 5.84 -34.93
C THR A 555 -3.99 6.81 -35.29
N ARG A 556 -4.30 7.90 -36.00
CA ARG A 556 -3.35 8.98 -36.29
C ARG A 556 -2.89 9.68 -35.00
N LEU A 557 -3.80 10.05 -34.12
CA LEU A 557 -3.49 10.68 -32.84
C LEU A 557 -2.70 9.74 -31.92
N GLN A 558 -3.03 8.45 -31.91
CA GLN A 558 -2.26 7.42 -31.20
C GLN A 558 -0.82 7.32 -31.73
N ALA A 559 -0.60 7.41 -33.04
CA ALA A 559 0.74 7.43 -33.62
C ALA A 559 1.54 8.67 -33.17
N VAL A 560 0.93 9.85 -33.14
CA VAL A 560 1.57 11.09 -32.65
C VAL A 560 1.90 10.99 -31.16
N VAL A 561 1.02 10.44 -30.34
CA VAL A 561 1.28 10.22 -28.91
C VAL A 561 2.45 9.25 -28.71
N GLN A 562 2.52 8.17 -29.50
CA GLN A 562 3.65 7.25 -29.45
C GLN A 562 4.96 7.92 -29.91
N GLU A 563 4.91 8.80 -30.90
CA GLU A 563 6.07 9.58 -31.34
C GLU A 563 6.57 10.52 -30.24
N HIS A 564 5.68 11.28 -29.60
CA HIS A 564 6.04 12.11 -28.45
C HIS A 564 6.55 11.32 -27.27
N GLN A 565 6.03 10.10 -27.02
CA GLN A 565 6.56 9.24 -25.97
C GLN A 565 7.98 8.76 -26.31
N ARG A 566 8.26 8.38 -27.57
CA ARG A 566 9.62 8.06 -28.02
C ARG A 566 10.57 9.25 -27.94
N GLU A 567 10.10 10.44 -28.30
CA GLU A 567 10.89 11.67 -28.13
C GLU A 567 11.20 11.92 -26.65
N LYS A 568 10.22 11.76 -25.75
CA LYS A 568 10.42 11.91 -24.31
C LYS A 568 11.43 10.90 -23.75
N ASP A 569 11.36 9.65 -24.20
CA ASP A 569 12.30 8.60 -23.82
C ASP A 569 13.71 8.89 -24.39
N ALA A 570 13.82 9.38 -25.62
CA ALA A 570 15.10 9.84 -26.17
C ALA A 570 15.66 11.05 -25.39
N HIS A 571 14.81 12.00 -24.98
CA HIS A 571 15.23 13.13 -24.16
C HIS A 571 15.72 12.67 -22.78
N SER A 572 15.06 11.71 -22.13
CA SER A 572 15.52 11.17 -20.85
C SER A 572 16.87 10.44 -20.99
N GLU A 573 17.06 9.65 -22.06
CA GLU A 573 18.36 9.04 -22.37
C GLU A 573 19.45 10.08 -22.62
N THR A 574 19.15 11.17 -23.35
CA THR A 574 20.12 12.26 -23.56
C THR A 574 20.45 12.99 -22.25
N GLN A 575 19.49 13.15 -21.35
CA GLN A 575 19.70 13.76 -20.04
C GLN A 575 20.56 12.88 -19.15
N GLU A 576 20.34 11.55 -19.15
CA GLU A 576 21.23 10.62 -18.46
C GLU A 576 22.65 10.64 -19.02
N ALA A 577 22.80 10.71 -20.35
CA ALA A 577 24.11 10.84 -20.99
C ALA A 577 24.81 12.15 -20.59
N ARG A 578 24.08 13.26 -20.48
CA ARG A 578 24.61 14.54 -19.97
C ARG A 578 25.06 14.44 -18.52
N LEU A 579 24.27 13.83 -17.64
CA LEU A 579 24.66 13.62 -16.23
C LEU A 579 25.91 12.74 -16.11
N ARG A 580 26.03 11.69 -16.95
CA ARG A 580 27.26 10.89 -17.04
C ARG A 580 28.46 11.74 -17.47
N ALA A 581 28.31 12.55 -18.51
CA ALA A 581 29.36 13.46 -18.97
C ALA A 581 29.74 14.51 -17.91
N GLU A 582 28.77 15.10 -17.21
CA GLU A 582 29.00 16.03 -16.10
C GLU A 582 29.77 15.38 -14.95
N SER A 583 29.43 14.12 -14.61
CA SER A 583 30.18 13.36 -13.59
C SER A 583 31.63 13.10 -14.01
N GLU A 584 31.88 12.88 -15.30
CA GLU A 584 33.21 12.65 -15.84
C GLU A 584 34.00 13.97 -15.92
N ILE A 585 33.36 15.08 -16.26
CA ILE A 585 33.96 16.42 -16.17
C ILE A 585 34.33 16.75 -14.72
N ALA A 586 33.46 16.48 -13.75
CA ALA A 586 33.76 16.68 -12.33
C ALA A 586 34.99 15.85 -11.89
N ARG A 587 35.07 14.60 -12.34
CA ARG A 587 36.24 13.73 -12.09
C ARG A 587 37.51 14.26 -12.77
N LEU A 588 37.41 14.79 -13.99
CA LEU A 588 38.55 15.40 -14.67
C LEU A 588 38.97 16.71 -13.99
N GLN A 589 38.02 17.49 -13.47
CA GLN A 589 38.31 18.71 -12.70
C GLN A 589 39.06 18.40 -11.40
N THR A 590 38.70 17.32 -10.68
CA THR A 590 39.46 16.90 -9.49
C THR A 590 40.89 16.49 -9.86
N VAL A 591 41.08 15.75 -10.95
CA VAL A 591 42.43 15.38 -11.42
C VAL A 591 43.24 16.62 -11.83
N VAL A 592 42.61 17.61 -12.49
CA VAL A 592 43.28 18.87 -12.85
C VAL A 592 43.67 19.66 -11.60
N GLN A 593 42.83 19.70 -10.56
CA GLN A 593 43.17 20.33 -9.28
C GLN A 593 44.33 19.61 -8.58
N GLU A 594 44.34 18.29 -8.58
CA GLU A 594 45.46 17.50 -8.04
C GLU A 594 46.76 17.81 -8.78
N LEU A 595 46.73 17.86 -10.11
CA LEU A 595 47.91 18.24 -10.92
C LEU A 595 48.35 19.69 -10.70
N GLN A 596 47.42 20.61 -10.45
CA GLN A 596 47.73 22.00 -10.09
C GLN A 596 48.42 22.07 -8.73
N HIS A 597 47.89 21.37 -7.72
CA HIS A 597 48.54 21.29 -6.41
C HIS A 597 49.93 20.64 -6.51
N GLU A 598 50.09 19.59 -7.32
CA GLU A 598 51.39 18.96 -7.53
C GLU A 598 52.36 19.96 -8.19
N LYS A 599 51.93 20.69 -9.22
CA LYS A 599 52.72 21.74 -9.88
C LYS A 599 53.13 22.85 -8.90
N ASP A 600 52.22 23.31 -8.06
CA ASP A 600 52.50 24.35 -7.06
C ASP A 600 53.50 23.84 -6.01
N SER A 601 53.37 22.57 -5.58
CA SER A 601 54.35 21.93 -4.70
C SER A 601 55.74 21.82 -5.35
N TYR A 602 55.82 21.52 -6.64
CA TYR A 602 57.10 21.53 -7.37
C TYR A 602 57.68 22.95 -7.49
N ALA A 603 56.84 23.97 -7.66
CA ALA A 603 57.26 25.36 -7.69
C ALA A 603 57.83 25.81 -6.33
N GLU A 604 57.17 25.44 -5.22
CA GLU A 604 57.66 25.71 -3.86
C GLU A 604 59.00 25.02 -3.58
N VAL A 605 59.16 23.75 -3.98
CA VAL A 605 60.42 23.00 -3.87
C VAL A 605 61.51 23.66 -4.73
N HIS A 606 61.19 24.12 -5.93
CA HIS A 606 62.12 24.81 -6.81
C HIS A 606 62.56 26.16 -6.21
N GLU A 607 61.65 26.95 -5.64
CA GLU A 607 61.99 28.18 -4.92
C GLU A 607 62.87 27.92 -3.70
N ALA A 608 62.54 26.90 -2.90
CA ALA A 608 63.35 26.50 -1.75
C ALA A 608 64.77 26.10 -2.18
N ARG A 609 64.91 25.42 -3.31
CA ARG A 609 66.21 25.08 -3.90
C ARG A 609 66.98 26.31 -4.36
N LEU A 610 66.33 27.27 -5.04
CA LEU A 610 66.96 28.53 -5.43
C LEU A 610 67.42 29.34 -4.22
N ARG A 611 66.63 29.37 -3.14
CA ARG A 611 67.02 30.01 -1.86
C ARG A 611 68.24 29.33 -1.25
N ALA A 612 68.28 28.00 -1.24
CA ALA A 612 69.44 27.24 -0.77
C ALA A 612 70.69 27.48 -1.65
N GLU A 613 70.55 27.51 -2.98
CA GLU A 613 71.64 27.84 -3.91
C GLU A 613 72.15 29.28 -3.70
N ALA A 614 71.27 30.24 -3.40
CA ALA A 614 71.65 31.61 -3.06
C ALA A 614 72.38 31.71 -1.72
N GLU A 615 71.97 30.95 -0.70
CA GLU A 615 72.71 30.87 0.57
C GLU A 615 74.09 30.22 0.38
N ILE A 616 74.20 29.15 -0.42
CA ILE A 616 75.48 28.54 -0.76
C ILE A 616 76.38 29.56 -1.47
N ALA A 617 75.87 30.29 -2.45
CA ALA A 617 76.62 31.34 -3.15
C ALA A 617 77.06 32.47 -2.20
N ARG A 618 76.25 32.80 -1.18
CA ARG A 618 76.57 33.78 -0.14
C ARG A 618 77.65 33.28 0.83
N LEU A 619 77.66 31.98 1.16
CA LEU A 619 78.65 31.37 2.05
C LEU A 619 79.96 31.03 1.32
N GLN A 620 79.95 30.93 -0.01
CA GLN A 620 81.13 30.64 -0.80
C GLN A 620 82.28 31.67 -0.64
N PRO A 621 82.05 33.01 -0.67
CA PRO A 621 83.12 33.97 -0.40
C PRO A 621 83.61 33.92 1.06
N THR A 622 82.74 33.67 2.04
CA THR A 622 83.18 33.58 3.45
C THR A 622 84.04 32.34 3.71
N ILE A 623 83.75 31.23 3.03
CA ILE A 623 84.60 30.02 3.04
C ILE A 623 85.94 30.31 2.36
N LEU A 624 85.94 30.99 1.22
CA LEU A 624 87.17 31.39 0.52
C LEU A 624 88.01 32.37 1.36
N ASP A 625 87.39 33.29 2.10
CA ASP A 625 88.09 34.21 2.99
C ASP A 625 88.66 33.49 4.21
N HIS A 626 87.95 32.52 4.81
CA HIS A 626 88.51 31.65 5.84
C HIS A 626 89.67 30.78 5.34
N GLN A 627 89.62 30.33 4.07
CA GLN A 627 90.72 29.61 3.44
C GLN A 627 91.92 30.55 3.22
N ARG A 628 91.70 31.77 2.73
CA ARG A 628 92.75 32.80 2.60
C ARG A 628 93.36 33.19 3.94
N GLU A 629 92.56 33.28 5.02
CA GLU A 629 93.09 33.53 6.37
C GLU A 629 93.94 32.36 6.88
N LYS A 630 93.54 31.12 6.59
CA LYS A 630 94.37 29.93 6.87
C LYS A 630 95.68 29.92 6.10
N ASP A 631 95.64 30.27 4.81
CA ASP A 631 96.82 30.34 3.95
C ASP A 631 97.73 31.51 4.35
N ALA A 632 97.16 32.67 4.72
CA ALA A 632 97.90 33.80 5.30
C ALA A 632 98.52 33.44 6.66
N HIS A 633 97.89 32.58 7.46
CA HIS A 633 98.49 32.03 8.68
C HIS A 633 99.67 31.09 8.40
N ALA A 634 99.66 30.36 7.28
CA ALA A 634 100.81 29.57 6.83
C ALA A 634 101.96 30.45 6.30
N GLU A 635 101.63 31.49 5.52
CA GLU A 635 102.61 32.45 4.99
C GLU A 635 103.26 33.31 6.10
N THR A 636 102.50 33.71 7.13
CA THR A 636 103.05 34.45 8.29
C THR A 636 103.97 33.58 9.16
N HIS A 637 103.77 32.27 9.20
CA HIS A 637 104.69 31.32 9.86
C HIS A 637 106.00 31.16 9.07
N GLU A 638 105.94 31.11 7.72
CA GLU A 638 107.14 31.13 6.88
C GLU A 638 107.87 32.49 6.90
N ALA A 639 107.14 33.61 6.93
CA ALA A 639 107.71 34.96 6.98
C ALA A 639 108.43 35.24 8.31
N ARG A 640 107.98 34.65 9.44
CA ARG A 640 108.69 34.72 10.72
C ARG A 640 110.06 34.04 10.69
N LEU A 641 110.18 32.89 10.01
CA LEU A 641 111.45 32.19 9.83
C LEU A 641 112.41 32.93 8.88
N ARG A 642 111.88 33.67 7.89
CA ARG A 642 112.68 34.52 6.98
C ARG A 642 113.12 35.84 7.65
N ALA A 643 112.28 36.44 8.50
CA ALA A 643 112.59 37.67 9.23
C ALA A 643 113.69 37.49 10.31
N GLU A 644 113.77 36.33 10.97
CA GLU A 644 114.90 36.02 11.89
C GLU A 644 116.25 35.90 11.15
N ALA A 645 116.25 35.55 9.86
CA ALA A 645 117.46 35.46 9.04
C ALA A 645 117.91 36.81 8.43
N GLU A 646 117.02 37.80 8.34
CA GLU A 646 117.31 39.12 7.74
C GLU A 646 117.72 40.17 8.80
N ILE A 647 117.33 39.98 10.07
CA ILE A 647 117.77 40.80 11.22
C ILE A 647 119.27 40.61 11.50
N THR A 648 119.85 39.44 11.22
CA THR A 648 121.31 39.22 11.32
C THR A 648 122.10 39.81 10.14
N ARG A 649 121.44 40.08 9.00
CA ARG A 649 122.04 40.68 7.80
C ARG A 649 121.98 42.21 7.79
N LEU A 650 120.98 42.81 8.43
CA LEU A 650 120.80 44.27 8.52
C LEU A 650 121.58 44.93 9.67
N GLN A 651 122.15 44.15 10.60
CA GLN A 651 123.14 44.64 11.56
C GLN A 651 124.53 44.93 10.94
N SER A 652 124.83 44.44 9.73
CA SER A 652 126.10 44.69 9.04
C SER A 652 126.07 45.81 8.00
N VAL A 653 124.89 46.39 7.70
CA VAL A 653 124.72 47.44 6.67
C VAL A 653 124.50 48.82 7.28
N MET A 654 124.16 48.91 8.57
CA MET A 654 124.04 50.19 9.28
C MET A 654 125.39 50.82 9.70
N GLN A 655 126.52 50.17 9.41
CA GLN A 655 127.84 50.70 9.73
C GLN A 655 128.45 51.57 8.61
N ASP A 656 127.85 51.60 7.41
CA ASP A 656 128.55 52.09 6.21
C ASP A 656 128.03 53.38 5.55
N LEU A 657 127.03 54.10 6.08
CA LEU A 657 126.63 55.38 5.46
C LEU A 657 126.38 56.49 6.48
N GLN A 658 127.48 56.91 7.09
CA GLN A 658 127.73 58.28 7.52
C GLN A 658 128.08 59.16 6.31
N HIS A 659 127.56 60.40 6.29
CA HIS A 659 127.71 61.46 5.28
C HIS A 659 126.92 61.24 3.97
N GLU A 660 126.18 62.19 3.40
CA GLU A 660 126.36 63.66 3.29
C GLU A 660 125.01 64.28 2.83
N LYS A 661 124.31 65.08 3.63
CA LYS A 661 124.22 66.56 3.65
C LYS A 661 124.08 67.33 2.31
N GLU A 662 122.89 67.95 2.19
CA GLU A 662 122.60 69.39 1.92
C GLU A 662 123.00 70.06 0.59
N GLY A 663 122.09 70.91 0.08
CA GLY A 663 122.49 72.11 -0.68
C GLY A 663 121.56 72.57 -1.80
N GLN A 664 120.55 73.34 -1.45
CA GLN A 664 119.53 73.91 -2.34
C GLN A 664 120.05 75.01 -3.29
N THR A 665 119.52 75.06 -4.53
CA THR A 665 119.28 76.31 -5.27
C THR A 665 117.79 76.44 -5.59
N LYS A 666 116.99 76.70 -4.55
CA LYS A 666 115.56 77.03 -4.64
C LYS A 666 115.40 78.53 -4.87
N ALA A 667 114.94 78.91 -6.06
CA ALA A 667 114.18 80.16 -6.27
C ALA A 667 113.60 80.28 -7.69
N HIS A 668 114.13 79.55 -8.69
CA HIS A 668 113.62 79.61 -10.07
C HIS A 668 112.80 78.37 -10.49
N GLU A 669 113.07 77.19 -9.91
CA GLU A 669 112.25 75.98 -10.09
C GLU A 669 110.84 76.11 -9.49
N ALA A 670 110.63 76.94 -8.46
CA ALA A 670 109.32 77.11 -7.82
C ALA A 670 108.27 77.78 -8.74
N ARG A 671 108.70 78.50 -9.79
CA ARG A 671 107.78 79.10 -10.79
C ARG A 671 107.44 78.12 -11.91
N LEU A 672 108.41 77.35 -12.40
CA LEU A 672 108.16 76.31 -13.40
C LEU A 672 107.38 75.12 -12.81
N PHE A 673 107.57 74.82 -11.52
CA PHE A 673 106.77 73.82 -10.81
C PHE A 673 105.33 74.31 -10.58
N ALA A 674 105.12 75.60 -10.32
CA ALA A 674 103.77 76.17 -10.23
C ALA A 674 103.04 76.17 -11.58
N GLU A 675 103.73 76.47 -12.68
CA GLU A 675 103.15 76.41 -14.03
C GLU A 675 102.90 74.95 -14.49
N SER A 676 103.80 74.01 -14.20
CA SER A 676 103.57 72.59 -14.48
C SER A 676 102.44 72.00 -13.63
N GLU A 677 102.26 72.48 -12.40
CA GLU A 677 101.21 72.01 -11.51
C GLU A 677 99.84 72.64 -11.83
N VAL A 678 99.81 73.87 -12.36
CA VAL A 678 98.59 74.41 -12.98
C VAL A 678 98.22 73.61 -14.23
N ALA A 679 99.18 73.25 -15.09
CA ALA A 679 98.91 72.41 -16.27
C ALA A 679 98.45 70.99 -15.89
N ARG A 680 99.00 70.41 -14.81
CA ARG A 680 98.52 69.12 -14.28
C ARG A 680 97.11 69.22 -13.71
N LEU A 681 96.82 70.28 -12.94
CA LEU A 681 95.50 70.52 -12.38
C LEU A 681 94.46 70.83 -13.47
N GLU A 682 94.83 71.52 -14.56
CA GLU A 682 93.98 71.72 -15.73
C GLU A 682 93.68 70.39 -16.45
N ALA A 683 94.67 69.52 -16.61
CA ALA A 683 94.48 68.18 -17.17
C ALA A 683 93.60 67.28 -16.27
N GLU A 684 93.77 67.33 -14.95
CA GLU A 684 92.89 66.64 -14.00
C GLU A 684 91.47 67.22 -14.02
N LEU A 685 91.31 68.55 -14.18
CA LEU A 685 90.00 69.19 -14.32
C LEU A 685 89.29 68.77 -15.60
N ASP A 686 90.03 68.66 -16.71
CA ASP A 686 89.48 68.22 -17.99
C ASP A 686 89.18 66.70 -17.99
N GLN A 687 89.97 65.90 -17.28
CA GLN A 687 89.66 64.49 -17.04
C GLN A 687 88.39 64.34 -16.20
N VAL A 688 88.27 65.05 -15.07
CA VAL A 688 87.06 65.04 -14.22
C VAL A 688 85.86 65.55 -15.02
N ARG A 689 86.02 66.58 -15.87
CA ARG A 689 84.94 67.03 -16.76
C ARG A 689 84.54 65.96 -17.77
N SER A 690 85.48 65.23 -18.35
CA SER A 690 85.18 64.14 -19.29
C SER A 690 84.47 62.97 -18.59
N GLU A 691 84.87 62.62 -17.37
CA GLU A 691 84.22 61.60 -16.54
C GLU A 691 82.83 62.06 -16.10
N THR A 692 82.68 63.33 -15.72
CA THR A 692 81.37 63.93 -15.38
C THR A 692 80.45 63.97 -16.60
N ASN A 693 80.97 64.29 -17.79
CA ASN A 693 80.21 64.25 -19.04
C ASN A 693 79.83 62.81 -19.43
N GLY A 694 80.73 61.84 -19.26
CA GLY A 694 80.42 60.43 -19.47
C GLY A 694 79.35 59.91 -18.50
N HIS A 695 79.41 60.30 -17.23
CA HIS A 695 78.37 59.96 -16.26
C HIS A 695 77.04 60.68 -16.53
N THR A 696 77.04 61.92 -17.01
CA THR A 696 75.79 62.60 -17.38
C THR A 696 75.16 62.01 -18.64
N GLU A 697 75.95 61.56 -19.60
CA GLU A 697 75.49 60.80 -20.78
C GLU A 697 74.94 59.42 -20.39
N GLN A 698 75.59 58.70 -19.47
CA GLN A 698 75.06 57.44 -18.94
C GLN A 698 73.75 57.64 -18.18
N LEU A 699 73.65 58.68 -17.33
CA LEU A 699 72.43 59.03 -16.61
C LEU A 699 71.30 59.46 -17.56
N SER A 700 71.61 60.16 -18.66
CA SER A 700 70.60 60.55 -19.65
C SER A 700 70.12 59.34 -20.47
N ALA A 701 70.99 58.40 -20.79
CA ALA A 701 70.63 57.14 -21.44
C ALA A 701 69.73 56.26 -20.55
N VAL A 702 70.08 56.09 -19.27
CA VAL A 702 69.25 55.35 -18.30
C VAL A 702 67.90 56.03 -18.08
N ARG A 703 67.86 57.37 -18.01
CA ARG A 703 66.59 58.12 -17.94
C ARG A 703 65.74 57.92 -19.18
N SER A 704 66.32 57.99 -20.38
CA SER A 704 65.58 57.74 -21.63
C SER A 704 65.02 56.31 -21.70
N GLN A 705 65.75 55.32 -21.16
CA GLN A 705 65.27 53.95 -21.08
C GLN A 705 64.11 53.83 -20.07
N ALA A 706 64.24 54.43 -18.88
CA ALA A 706 63.19 54.46 -17.88
C ALA A 706 61.92 55.19 -18.39
N ASP A 707 62.07 56.32 -19.08
CA ASP A 707 60.95 57.05 -19.70
C ASP A 707 60.27 56.20 -20.78
N GLY A 708 61.03 55.41 -21.55
CA GLY A 708 60.49 54.45 -22.52
C GLY A 708 59.73 53.29 -21.87
N GLU A 709 60.20 52.78 -20.73
CA GLU A 709 59.49 51.77 -19.94
C GLU A 709 58.22 52.32 -19.28
N ILE A 710 58.28 53.55 -18.76
CA ILE A 710 57.11 54.26 -18.20
C ILE A 710 56.04 54.45 -19.28
N ALA A 711 56.42 54.88 -20.49
CA ALA A 711 55.48 55.03 -21.60
C ALA A 711 54.82 53.70 -22.00
N ARG A 712 55.59 52.60 -22.04
CA ARG A 712 55.04 51.25 -22.30
C ARG A 712 54.09 50.79 -21.20
N LEU A 713 54.44 51.01 -19.93
CA LEU A 713 53.57 50.66 -18.80
C LEU A 713 52.28 51.49 -18.80
N GLN A 714 52.35 52.77 -19.16
CA GLN A 714 51.17 53.63 -19.32
C GLN A 714 50.26 53.10 -20.44
N GLU A 715 50.82 52.67 -21.58
CA GLU A 715 50.04 52.08 -22.67
C GLU A 715 49.34 50.78 -22.25
N VAL A 716 50.03 49.92 -21.49
CA VAL A 716 49.43 48.68 -20.94
C VAL A 716 48.33 49.00 -19.91
N ILE A 717 48.54 50.00 -19.03
CA ILE A 717 47.50 50.43 -18.08
C ILE A 717 46.28 50.95 -18.82
N ASP A 718 46.45 51.73 -19.88
CA ASP A 718 45.34 52.25 -20.68
C ASP A 718 44.61 51.14 -21.45
N GLN A 719 45.32 50.12 -21.93
CA GLN A 719 44.69 48.91 -22.50
C GLN A 719 43.88 48.15 -21.46
N LEU A 720 44.45 47.88 -20.28
CA LEU A 720 43.75 47.20 -19.19
C LEU A 720 42.52 47.97 -18.70
N ARG A 721 42.57 49.30 -18.69
CA ARG A 721 41.41 50.15 -18.37
C ARG A 721 40.30 50.01 -19.41
N LYS A 722 40.64 50.06 -20.70
CA LYS A 722 39.66 49.86 -21.78
C LYS A 722 39.04 48.46 -21.73
N GLU A 723 39.85 47.43 -21.47
CA GLU A 723 39.35 46.06 -21.30
C GLU A 723 38.41 45.95 -20.09
N ALA A 724 38.77 46.58 -18.96
CA ALA A 724 37.90 46.61 -17.78
C ALA A 724 36.57 47.33 -18.05
N ASP A 725 36.60 48.45 -18.78
CA ASP A 725 35.39 49.18 -19.18
C ASP A 725 34.51 48.34 -20.12
N THR A 726 35.09 47.66 -21.11
CA THR A 726 34.32 46.77 -22.00
C THR A 726 33.70 45.59 -21.25
N ARG A 727 34.44 44.94 -20.34
CA ARG A 727 33.90 43.86 -19.50
C ARG A 727 32.81 44.36 -18.56
N ALA A 728 32.92 45.60 -18.07
CA ALA A 728 31.89 46.21 -17.23
C ALA A 728 30.59 46.47 -18.01
N GLU A 729 30.67 46.92 -19.27
CA GLU A 729 29.49 47.09 -20.12
C GLU A 729 28.86 45.75 -20.54
N GLU A 730 29.67 44.76 -20.93
CA GLU A 730 29.18 43.40 -21.21
C GLU A 730 28.47 42.78 -19.98
N ALA A 731 29.03 43.00 -18.78
CA ALA A 731 28.40 42.56 -17.54
C ALA A 731 27.06 43.28 -17.27
N LYS A 732 26.96 44.58 -17.56
CA LYS A 732 25.69 45.34 -17.45
C LYS A 732 24.65 44.83 -18.44
N GLU A 733 25.02 44.62 -19.70
CA GLU A 733 24.11 44.09 -20.72
C GLU A 733 23.59 42.69 -20.36
N SER A 734 24.47 41.81 -19.88
CA SER A 734 24.07 40.47 -19.41
C SER A 734 23.12 40.54 -18.22
N ARG A 735 23.34 41.49 -17.30
CA ARG A 735 22.46 41.72 -16.14
C ARG A 735 21.10 42.27 -16.57
N GLU A 736 21.05 43.22 -17.50
CA GLU A 736 19.78 43.72 -18.04
C GLU A 736 18.98 42.64 -18.76
N GLN A 737 19.65 41.74 -19.49
CA GLN A 737 19.00 40.59 -20.12
C GLN A 737 18.43 39.63 -19.07
N ALA A 738 19.19 39.34 -18.00
CA ALA A 738 18.72 38.52 -16.89
C ALA A 738 17.53 39.18 -16.16
N GLU A 739 17.58 40.49 -15.89
CA GLU A 739 16.49 41.25 -15.26
C GLU A 739 15.21 41.22 -16.13
N LYS A 740 15.33 41.33 -17.46
CA LYS A 740 14.19 41.17 -18.38
C LYS A 740 13.61 39.75 -18.36
N GLN A 741 14.46 38.72 -18.29
CA GLN A 741 14.00 37.33 -18.17
C GLN A 741 13.28 37.09 -16.85
N ILE A 742 13.82 37.61 -15.74
CA ILE A 742 13.18 37.54 -14.42
C ILE A 742 11.81 38.22 -14.46
N SER A 743 11.71 39.44 -15.03
CA SER A 743 10.44 40.15 -15.14
C SER A 743 9.40 39.37 -15.98
N ASN A 744 9.81 38.73 -17.07
CA ASN A 744 8.92 37.89 -17.88
C ASN A 744 8.45 36.64 -17.12
N LEU A 745 9.35 36.01 -16.36
CA LEU A 745 9.02 34.86 -15.52
C LEU A 745 8.08 35.26 -14.38
N GLU A 746 8.32 36.41 -13.74
CA GLU A 746 7.44 36.97 -12.72
C GLU A 746 6.03 37.22 -13.27
N ALA A 747 5.92 37.80 -14.47
CA ALA A 747 4.63 38.00 -15.14
C ALA A 747 3.93 36.67 -15.44
N SER A 748 4.66 35.66 -15.92
CA SER A 748 4.10 34.32 -16.16
C SER A 748 3.63 33.64 -14.87
N ILE A 749 4.40 33.76 -13.77
CA ILE A 749 4.01 33.23 -12.47
C ILE A 749 2.75 33.94 -11.95
N GLN A 750 2.64 35.26 -12.12
CA GLN A 750 1.43 35.99 -11.74
C GLN A 750 0.22 35.54 -12.56
N GLN A 751 0.37 35.31 -13.87
CA GLN A 751 -0.71 34.81 -14.70
C GLN A 751 -1.17 33.40 -14.26
N ILE A 752 -0.21 32.49 -13.99
CA ILE A 752 -0.52 31.14 -13.50
C ILE A 752 -1.26 31.22 -12.15
N ARG A 753 -0.88 32.15 -11.26
CA ARG A 753 -1.59 32.35 -9.99
C ARG A 753 -3.03 32.82 -10.19
N ILE A 754 -3.26 33.78 -11.08
CA ILE A 754 -4.61 34.27 -11.40
C ILE A 754 -5.47 33.14 -11.99
N ASP A 755 -4.91 32.36 -12.92
CA ASP A 755 -5.62 31.23 -13.54
C ASP A 755 -5.90 30.11 -12.52
N ALA A 756 -4.96 29.85 -11.60
CA ALA A 756 -5.15 28.91 -10.51
C ALA A 756 -6.25 29.36 -9.53
N ASP A 757 -6.26 30.63 -9.13
CA ASP A 757 -7.29 31.20 -8.26
C ASP A 757 -8.67 31.18 -8.93
N ALA A 758 -8.74 31.40 -10.24
CA ALA A 758 -9.99 31.30 -11.01
C ALA A 758 -10.51 29.86 -11.04
N ARG A 759 -9.65 28.87 -11.32
CA ARG A 759 -10.00 27.44 -11.29
C ARG A 759 -10.42 27.00 -9.89
N LEU A 760 -9.78 27.52 -8.86
CA LEU A 760 -10.12 27.19 -7.47
C LEU A 760 -11.51 27.73 -7.12
N LYS A 761 -11.85 28.96 -7.54
CA LYS A 761 -13.21 29.50 -7.37
C LYS A 761 -14.27 28.67 -8.08
N GLU A 762 -14.04 28.30 -9.33
CA GLU A 762 -14.96 27.45 -10.10
C GLU A 762 -15.15 26.06 -9.46
N ALA A 763 -14.06 25.45 -8.97
CA ALA A 763 -14.12 24.20 -8.21
C ALA A 763 -14.90 24.35 -6.90
N THR A 764 -14.76 25.48 -6.19
CA THR A 764 -15.53 25.73 -4.97
C THR A 764 -17.02 25.98 -5.23
N ASP A 765 -17.35 26.64 -6.34
CA ASP A 765 -18.74 26.92 -6.72
C ASP A 765 -19.45 25.64 -7.20
N SER A 766 -18.79 24.82 -8.01
CA SER A 766 -19.31 23.50 -8.41
C SER A 766 -19.48 22.56 -7.22
N ARG A 767 -18.53 22.55 -6.26
CA ARG A 767 -18.68 21.80 -5.01
C ARG A 767 -19.89 22.29 -4.20
N ARG A 768 -20.09 23.61 -4.09
CA ARG A 768 -21.24 24.20 -3.40
C ARG A 768 -22.56 23.80 -4.08
N GLN A 769 -22.60 23.74 -5.41
CA GLN A 769 -23.77 23.27 -6.14
C GLN A 769 -24.05 21.79 -5.86
N ALA A 770 -23.03 20.93 -5.92
CA ALA A 770 -23.18 19.51 -5.60
C ALA A 770 -23.63 19.28 -4.15
N GLU A 771 -23.10 20.04 -3.18
CA GLU A 771 -23.56 20.03 -1.79
C GLU A 771 -25.05 20.41 -1.69
N SER A 772 -25.51 21.40 -2.47
CA SER A 772 -26.93 21.77 -2.49
C SER A 772 -27.83 20.67 -3.07
N GLU A 773 -27.37 19.96 -4.11
CA GLU A 773 -28.10 18.82 -4.69
C GLU A 773 -28.15 17.63 -3.72
N ILE A 774 -27.05 17.35 -3.01
CA ILE A 774 -27.01 16.31 -1.96
C ILE A 774 -28.02 16.62 -0.86
N THR A 775 -28.11 17.87 -0.40
CA THR A 775 -29.10 18.25 0.63
C THR A 775 -30.54 18.11 0.13
N GLN A 776 -30.81 18.42 -1.14
CA GLN A 776 -32.12 18.18 -1.75
C GLN A 776 -32.46 16.69 -1.85
N LEU A 777 -31.51 15.86 -2.28
CA LEU A 777 -31.70 14.40 -2.35
C LEU A 777 -31.89 13.79 -0.95
N GLN A 778 -31.17 14.27 0.06
CA GLN A 778 -31.38 13.85 1.45
C GLN A 778 -32.79 14.19 1.94
N ALA A 779 -33.28 15.41 1.66
CA ALA A 779 -34.65 15.79 2.00
C ALA A 779 -35.70 14.89 1.31
N LEU A 780 -35.49 14.54 0.04
CA LEU A 780 -36.37 13.62 -0.69
C LEU A 780 -36.34 12.19 -0.09
N ILE A 781 -35.16 11.70 0.29
CA ILE A 781 -35.01 10.39 0.93
C ILE A 781 -35.75 10.37 2.27
N ASP A 782 -35.59 11.41 3.09
CA ASP A 782 -36.27 11.51 4.39
C ASP A 782 -37.79 11.62 4.22
N GLN A 783 -38.26 12.30 3.17
CA GLN A 783 -39.67 12.35 2.84
C GLN A 783 -40.21 10.97 2.43
N ILE A 784 -39.52 10.25 1.54
CA ILE A 784 -39.89 8.88 1.15
C ILE A 784 -39.90 7.95 2.37
N ARG A 785 -38.93 8.08 3.28
CA ARG A 785 -38.88 7.30 4.53
C ARG A 785 -40.10 7.58 5.41
N SER A 786 -40.46 8.85 5.59
CA SER A 786 -41.66 9.24 6.34
C SER A 786 -42.92 8.68 5.70
N ASP A 787 -43.04 8.74 4.37
CA ASP A 787 -44.20 8.22 3.65
C ASP A 787 -44.30 6.68 3.80
N VAL A 788 -43.18 5.95 3.67
CA VAL A 788 -43.14 4.51 3.88
C VAL A 788 -43.48 4.14 5.33
N GLU A 789 -42.97 4.88 6.32
CA GLU A 789 -43.28 4.62 7.74
C GLU A 789 -44.77 4.87 8.04
N SER A 790 -45.37 5.88 7.41
CA SER A 790 -46.81 6.14 7.52
C SER A 790 -47.64 5.00 6.91
N GLN A 791 -47.28 4.52 5.71
CA GLN A 791 -47.95 3.40 5.05
C GLN A 791 -47.81 2.10 5.84
N LEU A 792 -46.62 1.84 6.41
CA LEU A 792 -46.37 0.68 7.24
C LEU A 792 -47.19 0.73 8.55
N SER A 793 -47.31 1.91 9.15
CA SER A 793 -48.16 2.14 10.33
C SER A 793 -49.64 1.88 10.01
N GLU A 794 -50.15 2.39 8.89
CA GLU A 794 -51.53 2.14 8.46
C GLU A 794 -51.78 0.67 8.15
N ALA A 795 -50.87 0.01 7.41
CA ALA A 795 -50.96 -1.42 7.12
C ALA A 795 -50.92 -2.27 8.39
N SER A 796 -50.08 -1.91 9.36
CA SER A 796 -50.00 -2.61 10.65
C SER A 796 -51.31 -2.49 11.45
N LYS A 797 -51.92 -1.30 11.48
CA LYS A 797 -53.24 -1.08 12.11
C LYS A 797 -54.34 -1.84 11.40
N GLY A 798 -54.31 -1.90 10.08
CA GLY A 798 -55.25 -2.71 9.30
C GLY A 798 -55.12 -4.21 9.60
N ARG A 799 -53.89 -4.70 9.73
CA ARG A 799 -53.58 -6.09 10.10
C ARG A 799 -54.07 -6.43 11.50
N THR A 800 -53.79 -5.60 12.51
CA THR A 800 -54.24 -5.88 13.89
C THR A 800 -55.77 -5.90 13.98
N GLN A 801 -56.46 -4.98 13.29
CA GLN A 801 -57.92 -5.00 13.21
C GLN A 801 -58.47 -6.25 12.52
N ALA A 802 -57.80 -6.74 11.47
CA ALA A 802 -58.18 -7.98 10.80
C ALA A 802 -57.96 -9.21 11.69
N GLU A 803 -56.84 -9.27 12.41
CA GLU A 803 -56.52 -10.32 13.38
C GLU A 803 -57.54 -10.34 14.53
N GLU A 804 -57.93 -9.18 15.07
CA GLU A 804 -58.98 -9.08 16.08
C GLU A 804 -60.34 -9.58 15.58
N ARG A 805 -60.73 -9.23 14.35
CA ARG A 805 -61.99 -9.72 13.74
C ARG A 805 -61.96 -11.23 13.52
N ALA A 806 -60.84 -11.76 13.06
CA ALA A 806 -60.66 -13.21 12.87
C ALA A 806 -60.77 -13.95 14.22
N ALA A 807 -60.14 -13.43 15.27
CA ALA A 807 -60.23 -14.00 16.62
C ALA A 807 -61.68 -14.01 17.16
N ARG A 808 -62.44 -12.93 16.93
CA ARG A 808 -63.87 -12.86 17.31
C ARG A 808 -64.71 -13.89 16.56
N LEU A 809 -64.56 -13.98 15.24
CA LEU A 809 -65.28 -14.96 14.43
C LEU A 809 -64.92 -16.40 14.83
N GLN A 810 -63.66 -16.64 15.18
CA GLN A 810 -63.22 -17.96 15.65
C GLN A 810 -63.84 -18.31 17.01
N ALA A 811 -63.99 -17.35 17.93
CA ALA A 811 -64.70 -17.56 19.18
C ALA A 811 -66.19 -17.88 18.95
N GLU A 812 -66.87 -17.14 18.08
CA GLU A 812 -68.26 -17.40 17.69
C GLU A 812 -68.42 -18.79 17.06
N LEU A 813 -67.50 -19.22 16.20
CA LEU A 813 -67.51 -20.58 15.65
C LEU A 813 -67.37 -21.65 16.73
N THR A 814 -66.45 -21.47 17.69
CA THR A 814 -66.29 -22.45 18.78
C THR A 814 -67.52 -22.51 19.70
N GLU A 815 -68.23 -21.40 19.88
CA GLU A 815 -69.48 -21.36 20.63
C GLU A 815 -70.59 -22.12 19.88
N LEU A 816 -70.77 -21.82 18.58
CA LEU A 816 -71.73 -22.52 17.73
C LEU A 816 -71.43 -24.02 17.61
N GLU A 817 -70.16 -24.42 17.51
CA GLU A 817 -69.75 -25.82 17.57
C GLU A 817 -70.16 -26.47 18.89
N GLY A 818 -69.97 -25.77 20.02
CA GLY A 818 -70.44 -26.21 21.34
C GLY A 818 -71.96 -26.36 21.41
N GLU A 819 -72.72 -25.43 20.84
CA GLU A 819 -74.18 -25.52 20.77
C GLU A 819 -74.65 -26.68 19.89
N VAL A 820 -74.01 -26.92 18.74
CA VAL A 820 -74.32 -28.06 17.87
C VAL A 820 -74.06 -29.38 18.61
N VAL A 821 -72.95 -29.48 19.36
CA VAL A 821 -72.68 -30.66 20.20
C VAL A 821 -73.78 -30.82 21.25
N ARG A 822 -74.17 -29.75 21.96
CA ARG A 822 -75.25 -29.80 22.95
C ARG A 822 -76.56 -30.26 22.33
N VAL A 823 -77.01 -29.64 21.24
CA VAL A 823 -78.26 -30.02 20.55
C VAL A 823 -78.18 -31.46 20.04
N ARG A 824 -77.02 -31.91 19.56
CA ARG A 824 -76.83 -33.30 19.14
C ARG A 824 -76.93 -34.27 20.32
N THR A 825 -76.39 -33.93 21.48
CA THR A 825 -76.55 -34.74 22.70
C THR A 825 -78.01 -34.79 23.16
N GLU A 826 -78.70 -33.64 23.18
CA GLU A 826 -80.13 -33.55 23.49
C GLU A 826 -80.97 -34.38 22.51
N LEU A 827 -80.68 -34.32 21.21
CA LEU A 827 -81.32 -35.14 20.19
C LEU A 827 -81.10 -36.64 20.44
N THR A 828 -79.86 -37.06 20.75
CA THR A 828 -79.58 -38.47 21.04
C THR A 828 -80.28 -38.97 22.30
N MET A 829 -80.41 -38.13 23.33
CA MET A 829 -81.16 -38.44 24.54
C MET A 829 -82.65 -38.57 24.23
N ALA A 830 -83.24 -37.59 23.54
CA ALA A 830 -84.64 -37.61 23.13
C ALA A 830 -84.95 -38.80 22.20
N GLN A 831 -84.01 -39.18 21.33
CA GLN A 831 -84.14 -40.36 20.46
C GLN A 831 -84.09 -41.67 21.27
N ALA A 832 -83.22 -41.77 22.28
CA ALA A 832 -83.19 -42.91 23.18
C ALA A 832 -84.45 -43.00 24.07
N GLU A 833 -84.98 -41.86 24.52
CA GLU A 833 -86.26 -41.77 25.23
C GLU A 833 -87.44 -42.17 24.32
N LEU A 834 -87.42 -41.75 23.05
CA LEU A 834 -88.42 -42.15 22.04
C LEU A 834 -88.34 -43.65 21.75
N ASP A 835 -87.14 -44.21 21.58
CA ASP A 835 -86.93 -45.65 21.36
C ASP A 835 -87.31 -46.47 22.61
N GLY A 836 -87.21 -45.88 23.82
CA GLY A 836 -87.71 -46.46 25.07
C GLY A 836 -89.23 -46.39 25.21
N ALA A 837 -89.86 -45.31 24.78
CA ALA A 837 -91.31 -45.12 24.83
C ALA A 837 -92.07 -45.90 23.72
N TYR A 838 -91.40 -46.16 22.60
CA TYR A 838 -91.97 -46.83 21.44
C TYR A 838 -91.19 -48.11 21.10
N GLY A 839 -91.60 -49.25 21.68
CA GLY A 839 -90.97 -50.56 21.50
C GLY A 839 -90.62 -50.96 20.05
N SER A 840 -89.69 -51.92 19.98
CA SER A 840 -88.99 -52.46 18.79
C SER A 840 -89.83 -52.55 17.51
N ARG A 841 -89.25 -52.06 16.41
CA ARG A 841 -89.78 -51.97 15.04
C ARG A 841 -90.47 -53.23 14.47
N SER A 842 -90.30 -54.42 15.06
CA SER A 842 -90.97 -55.63 14.58
C SER A 842 -92.45 -55.74 14.99
N GLN A 843 -92.91 -55.01 16.03
CA GLN A 843 -94.30 -55.08 16.50
C GLN A 843 -95.24 -54.00 15.92
N ARG A 844 -94.73 -53.06 15.11
CA ARG A 844 -95.52 -51.97 14.49
C ARG A 844 -95.72 -52.08 12.97
N ALA A 845 -95.14 -53.09 12.31
CA ALA A 845 -95.29 -53.27 10.86
C ALA A 845 -96.66 -53.85 10.42
N ALA A 846 -97.62 -54.01 11.34
CA ALA A 846 -98.93 -54.62 11.06
C ALA A 846 -100.13 -53.64 11.11
N ALA A 847 -99.91 -52.34 11.31
CA ALA A 847 -101.00 -51.34 11.32
C ALA A 847 -100.57 -50.09 10.53
N VAL A 848 -100.99 -50.01 9.27
CA VAL A 848 -100.78 -48.83 8.43
C VAL A 848 -101.90 -47.84 8.72
N ASP A 849 -101.61 -46.84 9.55
CA ASP A 849 -102.51 -45.74 9.90
C ASP A 849 -102.55 -44.66 8.81
N PRO A 850 -103.72 -44.07 8.49
CA PRO A 850 -103.85 -42.95 7.55
C PRO A 850 -103.14 -41.65 7.99
N ALA A 851 -102.62 -41.61 9.22
CA ALA A 851 -101.76 -40.52 9.71
C ALA A 851 -100.36 -40.52 9.05
N LEU A 852 -99.81 -41.70 8.74
CA LEU A 852 -98.51 -41.85 8.06
C LEU A 852 -98.55 -41.34 6.62
N GLN A 853 -99.73 -41.37 5.97
CA GLN A 853 -99.92 -40.79 4.64
C GLN A 853 -99.84 -39.26 4.67
N LYS A 854 -100.41 -38.62 5.71
CA LYS A 854 -100.28 -37.17 5.91
C LYS A 854 -98.87 -36.76 6.31
N GLU A 855 -98.19 -37.57 7.12
CA GLU A 855 -96.77 -37.34 7.43
C GLU A 855 -95.88 -37.52 6.20
N LEU A 856 -96.18 -38.47 5.31
CA LEU A 856 -95.50 -38.59 4.03
C LEU A 856 -95.72 -37.35 3.16
N GLU A 857 -96.94 -36.83 3.08
CA GLU A 857 -97.20 -35.57 2.35
C GLU A 857 -96.42 -34.39 2.95
N VAL A 858 -96.41 -34.23 4.28
CA VAL A 858 -95.63 -33.19 4.98
C VAL A 858 -94.12 -33.39 4.81
N LEU A 859 -93.64 -34.64 4.79
CA LEU A 859 -92.24 -34.95 4.54
C LEU A 859 -91.86 -34.74 3.08
N THR A 860 -92.79 -34.93 2.13
CA THR A 860 -92.57 -34.61 0.72
C THR A 860 -92.52 -33.11 0.50
N THR A 861 -93.39 -32.31 1.14
CA THR A 861 -93.31 -30.85 1.07
C THR A 861 -92.03 -30.35 1.74
N ARG A 862 -91.64 -30.91 2.87
CA ARG A 862 -90.36 -30.59 3.52
C ARG A 862 -89.15 -31.00 2.69
N ASN A 863 -89.23 -32.11 1.94
CA ASN A 863 -88.17 -32.49 0.98
C ASN A 863 -88.10 -31.52 -0.20
N ILE A 864 -89.23 -31.03 -0.69
CA ILE A 864 -89.25 -30.01 -1.74
C ILE A 864 -88.67 -28.70 -1.21
N GLU A 865 -89.00 -28.30 0.03
CA GLU A 865 -88.41 -27.14 0.70
C GLU A 865 -86.90 -27.33 0.91
N LEU A 866 -86.46 -28.46 1.44
CA LEU A 866 -85.03 -28.78 1.59
C LEU A 866 -84.32 -28.88 0.24
N ALA A 867 -84.98 -29.34 -0.82
CA ALA A 867 -84.42 -29.35 -2.17
C ALA A 867 -84.30 -27.92 -2.72
N THR A 868 -85.26 -27.03 -2.42
CA THR A 868 -85.16 -25.61 -2.77
C THR A 868 -84.13 -24.88 -1.91
N GLU A 869 -84.00 -25.21 -0.62
CA GLU A 869 -82.97 -24.69 0.27
C GLU A 869 -81.59 -25.21 -0.14
N LEU A 870 -81.46 -26.48 -0.53
CA LEU A 870 -80.23 -27.01 -1.11
C LEU A 870 -79.93 -26.34 -2.45
N ALA A 871 -80.93 -26.06 -3.30
CA ALA A 871 -80.73 -25.32 -4.53
C ALA A 871 -80.32 -23.86 -4.29
N THR A 872 -80.86 -23.21 -3.25
CA THR A 872 -80.46 -21.84 -2.86
C THR A 872 -79.13 -21.82 -2.11
N PHE A 873 -78.74 -22.85 -1.37
CA PHE A 873 -77.39 -23.02 -0.81
C PHE A 873 -76.36 -23.36 -1.90
N LYS A 874 -76.77 -24.10 -2.95
CA LYS A 874 -75.94 -24.36 -4.14
C LYS A 874 -75.80 -23.12 -5.02
N ALA A 875 -76.83 -22.27 -5.08
CA ALA A 875 -76.80 -20.97 -5.75
C ALA A 875 -76.22 -19.84 -4.86
N GLY A 876 -76.12 -20.07 -3.55
CA GLY A 876 -75.86 -19.05 -2.53
C GLY A 876 -74.85 -19.50 -1.48
N LYS A 877 -73.69 -20.02 -1.89
CA LYS A 877 -72.38 -19.52 -1.42
C LYS A 877 -71.23 -20.21 -2.13
N PRO A 878 -70.13 -19.49 -2.36
CA PRO A 878 -69.04 -19.91 -3.22
C PRO A 878 -67.95 -20.58 -2.39
N ALA A 879 -68.21 -21.77 -1.86
CA ALA A 879 -67.13 -22.58 -1.26
C ALA A 879 -66.05 -22.94 -2.31
N ASN A 880 -66.38 -22.81 -3.60
CA ASN A 880 -65.45 -22.94 -4.70
C ASN A 880 -64.73 -21.62 -5.06
N SER A 881 -65.22 -20.41 -4.70
CA SER A 881 -64.52 -19.18 -5.10
C SER A 881 -63.21 -18.98 -4.38
N ASP A 882 -63.11 -19.38 -3.11
CA ASP A 882 -61.86 -19.20 -2.36
C ASP A 882 -60.81 -20.23 -2.81
N ALA A 883 -61.25 -21.45 -3.14
CA ALA A 883 -60.40 -22.45 -3.79
C ALA A 883 -60.01 -22.01 -5.21
N GLN A 884 -60.95 -21.49 -6.00
CA GLN A 884 -60.71 -20.98 -7.35
C GLN A 884 -59.80 -19.75 -7.33
N ARG A 885 -59.98 -18.80 -6.40
CA ARG A 885 -59.10 -17.65 -6.21
C ARG A 885 -57.69 -18.07 -5.79
N ARG A 886 -57.56 -19.09 -4.93
CA ARG A 886 -56.25 -19.66 -4.59
C ARG A 886 -55.60 -20.33 -5.79
N VAL A 887 -56.36 -21.09 -6.58
CA VAL A 887 -55.88 -21.70 -7.83
C VAL A 887 -55.45 -20.62 -8.82
N GLU A 888 -56.26 -19.60 -9.06
CA GLU A 888 -55.94 -18.46 -9.92
C GLU A 888 -54.72 -17.67 -9.42
N THR A 889 -54.53 -17.58 -8.11
CA THR A 889 -53.37 -16.91 -7.51
C THR A 889 -52.11 -17.74 -7.66
N LEU A 890 -52.18 -19.05 -7.40
CA LEU A 890 -51.08 -19.98 -7.65
C LEU A 890 -50.73 -20.07 -9.13
N GLU A 891 -51.71 -20.05 -10.03
CA GLU A 891 -51.47 -20.01 -11.48
C GLU A 891 -50.79 -18.71 -11.89
N ARG A 892 -51.13 -17.57 -11.27
CA ARG A 892 -50.48 -16.29 -11.51
C ARG A 892 -49.05 -16.29 -11.00
N GLU A 893 -48.84 -16.73 -9.76
CA GLU A 893 -47.50 -16.85 -9.15
C GLU A 893 -46.62 -17.82 -9.95
N LEU A 894 -47.17 -18.95 -10.41
CA LEU A 894 -46.43 -19.88 -11.26
C LEU A 894 -46.06 -19.27 -12.61
N ARG A 895 -46.97 -18.51 -13.24
CA ARG A 895 -46.64 -17.78 -14.47
C ARG A 895 -45.55 -16.74 -14.25
N GLU A 896 -45.67 -15.94 -13.19
CA GLU A 896 -44.66 -14.93 -12.82
C GLU A 896 -43.29 -15.58 -12.54
N THR A 897 -43.25 -16.70 -11.82
CA THR A 897 -41.98 -17.42 -11.64
C THR A 897 -41.41 -17.97 -12.95
N ILE A 898 -42.26 -18.45 -13.87
CA ILE A 898 -41.81 -18.92 -15.19
C ILE A 898 -41.23 -17.75 -15.98
N ASP A 899 -41.89 -16.60 -15.99
CA ASP A 899 -41.42 -15.39 -16.66
C ASP A 899 -40.07 -14.93 -16.06
N ASP A 900 -39.92 -14.96 -14.74
CA ASP A 900 -38.65 -14.68 -14.05
C ASP A 900 -37.56 -15.69 -14.45
N TYR A 901 -37.88 -16.98 -14.58
CA TYR A 901 -36.95 -18.00 -15.06
C TYR A 901 -36.55 -17.75 -16.52
N GLU A 902 -37.48 -17.30 -17.37
CA GLU A 902 -37.17 -16.94 -18.75
C GLU A 902 -36.25 -15.72 -18.84
N VAL A 903 -36.50 -14.68 -18.04
CA VAL A 903 -35.65 -13.49 -17.95
C VAL A 903 -34.26 -13.87 -17.41
N MET A 904 -34.19 -14.66 -16.34
CA MET A 904 -32.92 -15.14 -15.78
C MET A 904 -32.16 -16.01 -16.79
N THR A 905 -32.86 -16.81 -17.58
CA THR A 905 -32.24 -17.64 -18.63
C THR A 905 -31.71 -16.79 -19.78
N LYS A 906 -32.46 -15.77 -20.22
CA LYS A 906 -32.00 -14.81 -21.24
C LYS A 906 -30.76 -14.05 -20.75
N ALA A 907 -30.79 -13.53 -19.53
CA ALA A 907 -29.65 -12.87 -18.91
C ALA A 907 -28.43 -13.80 -18.79
N SER A 908 -28.64 -15.07 -18.42
CA SER A 908 -27.56 -16.07 -18.37
C SER A 908 -26.94 -16.33 -19.75
N ILE A 909 -27.76 -16.39 -20.80
CA ILE A 909 -27.29 -16.54 -22.19
C ILE A 909 -26.52 -15.29 -22.64
N GLU A 910 -26.98 -14.09 -22.26
CA GLU A 910 -26.30 -12.84 -22.56
C GLU A 910 -24.95 -12.74 -21.86
N PHE A 911 -24.88 -13.08 -20.57
CA PHE A 911 -23.60 -13.16 -19.86
C PHE A 911 -22.64 -14.18 -20.48
N GLU A 912 -23.14 -15.33 -20.94
CA GLU A 912 -22.29 -16.30 -21.64
C GLU A 912 -21.78 -15.73 -22.98
N ARG A 913 -22.62 -14.99 -23.73
CA ARG A 913 -22.19 -14.30 -24.97
C ARG A 913 -21.17 -13.20 -24.71
N GLU A 914 -21.35 -12.41 -23.66
CA GLU A 914 -20.36 -11.40 -23.25
C GLU A 914 -19.05 -12.05 -22.83
N ARG A 915 -19.14 -13.15 -22.07
CA ARG A 915 -17.99 -13.96 -21.71
C ARG A 915 -17.26 -14.50 -22.94
N GLU A 916 -17.98 -15.04 -23.94
CA GLU A 916 -17.39 -15.47 -25.21
C GLU A 916 -16.68 -14.33 -25.94
N LYS A 917 -17.25 -13.11 -25.94
CA LYS A 917 -16.59 -11.91 -26.50
C LYS A 917 -15.29 -11.58 -25.75
N PHE A 918 -15.32 -11.59 -24.42
CA PHE A 918 -14.12 -11.33 -23.62
C PHE A 918 -13.06 -12.43 -23.81
N GLU A 919 -13.46 -13.70 -23.90
CA GLU A 919 -12.55 -14.81 -24.21
C GLU A 919 -11.91 -14.61 -25.59
N SER A 920 -12.69 -14.21 -26.61
CA SER A 920 -12.15 -13.92 -27.95
C SER A 920 -11.16 -12.74 -27.95
N LEU A 921 -11.42 -11.70 -27.15
CA LEU A 921 -10.52 -10.55 -27.01
C LEU A 921 -9.23 -10.95 -26.27
N ILE A 922 -9.35 -11.75 -25.21
CA ILE A 922 -8.19 -12.27 -24.46
C ILE A 922 -7.32 -13.14 -25.38
N ASP A 923 -7.92 -13.99 -26.21
CA ASP A 923 -7.19 -14.81 -27.17
C ASP A 923 -6.52 -13.94 -28.25
N GLY A 924 -7.20 -12.89 -28.75
CA GLY A 924 -6.57 -11.92 -29.65
C GLY A 924 -5.39 -11.17 -29.03
N LEU A 925 -5.51 -10.77 -27.75
CA LEU A 925 -4.40 -10.13 -27.01
C LEU A 925 -3.25 -11.11 -26.76
N ARG A 926 -3.54 -12.38 -26.48
CA ARG A 926 -2.52 -13.43 -26.34
C ARG A 926 -1.79 -13.65 -27.66
N ASP A 927 -2.49 -13.74 -28.78
CA ASP A 927 -1.89 -13.87 -30.11
C ASP A 927 -0.99 -12.66 -30.42
N HIS A 928 -1.41 -11.45 -30.07
CA HIS A 928 -0.60 -10.25 -30.27
C HIS A 928 0.64 -10.22 -29.37
N CYS A 929 0.52 -10.64 -28.11
CA CYS A 929 1.67 -10.80 -27.22
C CYS A 929 2.64 -11.87 -27.74
N GLU A 930 2.14 -13.02 -28.22
CA GLU A 930 2.97 -14.04 -28.85
C GLU A 930 3.67 -13.49 -30.10
N GLN A 931 2.99 -12.68 -30.91
CA GLN A 931 3.58 -12.02 -32.08
C GLN A 931 4.69 -11.04 -31.68
N LEU A 932 4.45 -10.16 -30.70
CA LEU A 932 5.46 -9.22 -30.21
C LEU A 932 6.66 -9.94 -29.58
N GLU A 933 6.42 -11.03 -28.84
CA GLU A 933 7.50 -11.87 -28.33
C GLU A 933 8.28 -12.53 -29.46
N THR A 934 7.62 -12.97 -30.53
CA THR A 934 8.34 -13.50 -31.71
C THR A 934 9.17 -12.43 -32.40
N GLN A 935 8.64 -11.22 -32.58
CA GLN A 935 9.36 -10.09 -33.16
C GLN A 935 10.55 -9.69 -32.29
N LEU A 936 10.37 -9.57 -30.97
CA LEU A 936 11.45 -9.25 -30.05
C LEU A 936 12.52 -10.33 -30.02
N ASN A 937 12.12 -11.61 -30.12
CA ASN A 937 13.07 -12.70 -30.24
C ASN A 937 13.80 -12.72 -31.59
N GLU A 938 13.12 -12.36 -32.69
CA GLU A 938 13.72 -12.19 -34.01
C GLU A 938 14.69 -11.02 -34.05
N GLU A 939 14.33 -9.88 -33.46
CA GLU A 939 15.22 -8.73 -33.30
C GLU A 939 16.40 -9.06 -32.40
N ARG A 940 16.19 -9.74 -31.26
CA ARG A 940 17.30 -10.23 -30.42
C ARG A 940 18.24 -11.17 -31.18
N ILE A 941 17.71 -12.08 -31.98
CA ILE A 941 18.52 -12.97 -32.81
C ILE A 941 19.23 -12.18 -33.92
N THR A 942 18.59 -11.16 -34.49
CA THR A 942 19.18 -10.27 -35.48
C THR A 942 20.31 -9.44 -34.87
N TRP A 943 20.14 -8.95 -33.65
CA TRP A 943 21.18 -8.27 -32.88
C TRP A 943 22.34 -9.21 -32.50
N MET A 944 22.05 -10.46 -32.12
CA MET A 944 23.09 -11.48 -31.89
C MET A 944 23.80 -11.89 -33.20
N GLY A 945 23.10 -11.91 -34.33
CA GLY A 945 23.66 -12.15 -35.66
C GLY A 945 24.49 -10.97 -36.19
N MET A 946 24.12 -9.74 -35.83
CA MET A 946 24.82 -8.52 -36.22
C MET A 946 26.03 -8.25 -35.31
N GLN A 947 25.96 -8.62 -34.03
CA GLN A 947 27.09 -8.60 -33.08
C GLN A 947 28.14 -9.67 -33.39
N THR A 948 27.78 -10.77 -34.04
CA THR A 948 28.74 -11.79 -34.51
C THR A 948 29.37 -11.47 -35.88
N ALA A 949 28.92 -10.42 -36.57
CA ALA A 949 29.47 -9.99 -37.86
C ALA A 949 30.55 -8.88 -37.76
N SER A 950 30.85 -8.35 -36.57
CA SER A 950 31.79 -7.23 -36.39
C SER A 950 33.21 -7.64 -35.95
N MET A 951 33.54 -8.93 -35.94
CA MET A 951 34.89 -9.41 -35.65
C MET A 951 35.32 -10.48 -36.64
N GLY A 952 36.29 -10.15 -37.49
CA GLY A 952 37.25 -11.14 -38.02
C GLY A 952 36.85 -11.90 -39.29
N ARG A 953 37.35 -11.39 -40.41
CA ARG A 953 37.85 -12.11 -41.59
C ARG A 953 38.36 -13.55 -41.31
N ASP A 954 37.68 -14.57 -41.84
CA ASP A 954 38.18 -15.54 -42.83
C ASP A 954 37.12 -16.61 -43.14
N GLY A 955 37.07 -17.04 -44.40
CA GLY A 955 36.00 -17.88 -44.92
C GLY A 955 36.12 -19.37 -44.56
N THR A 956 34.96 -20.01 -44.41
CA THR A 956 34.66 -21.36 -44.93
C THR A 956 33.14 -21.54 -44.93
N THR A 957 32.56 -21.52 -46.12
CA THR A 957 31.24 -22.10 -46.40
C THR A 957 31.32 -23.62 -46.24
N TYR A 958 30.47 -24.23 -45.41
CA TYR A 958 29.53 -25.30 -45.76
C TYR A 958 28.82 -25.83 -44.49
N GLU A 959 27.49 -25.89 -44.58
CA GLU A 959 26.58 -26.82 -43.89
C GLU A 959 26.50 -26.82 -42.36
N THR A 960 25.63 -25.96 -41.84
CA THR A 960 24.59 -26.47 -40.92
C THR A 960 23.23 -26.00 -41.44
N THR A 961 22.38 -26.95 -41.83
CA THR A 961 20.95 -26.74 -42.04
C THR A 961 20.42 -25.95 -40.86
N SER A 962 20.17 -24.67 -41.13
CA SER A 962 19.99 -23.63 -40.15
C SER A 962 18.96 -24.05 -39.11
N THR A 963 19.31 -23.90 -37.83
CA THR A 963 18.40 -24.03 -36.69
C THR A 963 17.10 -23.24 -36.89
N MET A 964 17.12 -22.22 -37.75
CA MET A 964 15.94 -21.48 -38.23
C MET A 964 14.97 -22.34 -39.06
N VAL A 965 15.47 -23.21 -39.94
CA VAL A 965 14.65 -24.16 -40.72
C VAL A 965 14.06 -25.23 -39.81
N LEU A 966 14.84 -25.76 -38.87
CA LEU A 966 14.34 -26.74 -37.89
C LEU A 966 13.31 -26.13 -36.93
N LYS A 967 13.52 -24.87 -36.48
CA LYS A 967 12.57 -24.15 -35.63
C LYS A 967 11.30 -23.78 -36.40
N ASN A 968 11.41 -23.43 -37.68
CA ASN A 968 10.25 -23.15 -38.53
C ASN A 968 9.47 -24.41 -38.89
N GLU A 969 10.15 -25.53 -39.18
CA GLU A 969 9.52 -26.83 -39.39
C GLU A 969 8.89 -27.36 -38.10
N PHE A 970 9.50 -27.14 -36.93
CA PHE A 970 8.89 -27.49 -35.64
C PHE A 970 7.66 -26.61 -35.32
N LYS A 971 7.73 -25.29 -35.56
CA LYS A 971 6.58 -24.40 -35.41
C LYS A 971 5.45 -24.78 -36.39
N LYS A 972 5.79 -25.13 -37.63
CA LYS A 972 4.84 -25.61 -38.64
C LYS A 972 4.21 -26.93 -38.21
N MET A 973 4.99 -27.89 -37.74
CA MET A 973 4.51 -29.15 -37.18
C MET A 973 3.58 -28.92 -35.99
N MET A 974 3.89 -27.99 -35.08
CA MET A 974 3.02 -27.68 -33.94
C MET A 974 1.71 -27.00 -34.37
N ARG A 975 1.73 -26.12 -35.38
CA ARG A 975 0.50 -25.54 -35.96
C ARG A 975 -0.34 -26.61 -36.66
N ASP A 976 0.30 -27.48 -37.45
CA ASP A 976 -0.37 -28.56 -38.17
C ASP A 976 -0.98 -29.57 -37.19
N THR A 977 -0.29 -29.88 -36.09
CA THR A 977 -0.79 -30.77 -35.03
C THR A 977 -1.97 -30.14 -34.28
N ARG A 978 -1.92 -28.84 -33.98
CA ARG A 978 -3.07 -28.12 -33.38
C ARG A 978 -4.27 -28.08 -34.33
N ALA A 979 -4.03 -27.83 -35.62
CA ALA A 979 -5.08 -27.81 -36.63
C ALA A 979 -5.69 -29.21 -36.83
N GLU A 980 -4.88 -30.27 -36.81
CA GLU A 980 -5.33 -31.65 -36.90
C GLU A 980 -6.12 -32.07 -35.65
N ASN A 981 -5.65 -31.71 -34.45
CA ASN A 981 -6.39 -31.94 -33.20
C ASN A 981 -7.72 -31.18 -33.18
N MET A 982 -7.77 -29.94 -33.68
CA MET A 982 -9.01 -29.19 -33.79
C MET A 982 -9.97 -29.80 -34.82
N LYS A 983 -9.43 -30.38 -35.90
CA LYS A 983 -10.22 -31.13 -36.89
C LYS A 983 -10.78 -32.43 -36.31
N ILE A 984 -9.99 -33.15 -35.51
CA ILE A 984 -10.42 -34.36 -34.78
C ILE A 984 -11.50 -33.99 -33.76
N LEU A 985 -11.33 -32.91 -33.00
CA LEU A 985 -12.32 -32.44 -32.03
C LEU A 985 -13.64 -32.06 -32.71
N LYS A 986 -13.58 -31.37 -33.86
CA LYS A 986 -14.78 -31.06 -34.66
C LYS A 986 -15.46 -32.33 -35.20
N ALA A 987 -14.69 -33.29 -35.69
CA ALA A 987 -15.23 -34.58 -36.12
C ALA A 987 -15.86 -35.37 -34.95
N GLU A 988 -15.26 -35.32 -33.75
CA GLU A 988 -15.83 -35.93 -32.55
C GLU A 988 -17.13 -35.22 -32.12
N GLN A 989 -17.18 -33.90 -32.17
CA GLN A 989 -18.40 -33.13 -31.87
C GLN A 989 -19.51 -33.38 -32.89
N GLU A 990 -19.18 -33.54 -34.17
CA GLU A 990 -20.14 -33.92 -35.21
C GLU A 990 -20.67 -35.35 -35.00
N GLU A 991 -19.81 -36.31 -34.65
CA GLU A 991 -20.23 -37.67 -34.29
C GLU A 991 -21.05 -37.70 -32.99
N ARG A 992 -20.71 -36.88 -31.99
CA ARG A 992 -21.55 -36.71 -30.78
C ARG A 992 -22.92 -36.15 -31.13
N ARG A 993 -23.00 -35.11 -31.96
CA ARG A 993 -24.30 -34.59 -32.45
C ARG A 993 -25.07 -35.65 -33.22
N ARG A 994 -24.39 -36.48 -34.02
CA ARG A 994 -25.01 -37.57 -34.78
C ARG A 994 -25.57 -38.65 -33.85
N LEU A 995 -24.81 -39.05 -32.82
CA LEU A 995 -25.22 -40.01 -31.81
C LEU A 995 -26.33 -39.47 -30.91
N GLU A 996 -26.28 -38.19 -30.55
CA GLU A 996 -27.37 -37.51 -29.83
C GLU A 996 -28.64 -37.44 -30.67
N ALA A 997 -28.54 -37.17 -31.97
CA ALA A 997 -29.68 -37.22 -32.88
C ALA A 997 -30.27 -38.64 -32.97
N LEU A 998 -29.42 -39.66 -33.05
CA LEU A 998 -29.85 -41.07 -33.02
C LEU A 998 -30.49 -41.44 -31.68
N LEU A 999 -29.91 -41.04 -30.55
CA LEU A 999 -30.49 -41.25 -29.21
C LEU A 999 -31.82 -40.54 -29.05
N ARG A 1000 -31.95 -39.31 -29.58
CA ARG A 1000 -33.19 -38.55 -29.58
C ARG A 1000 -34.26 -39.22 -30.44
N ASN A 1001 -33.88 -39.79 -31.59
CA ASN A 1001 -34.77 -40.58 -32.43
C ASN A 1001 -35.18 -41.90 -31.75
N VAL A 1002 -34.25 -42.62 -31.11
CA VAL A 1002 -34.55 -43.84 -30.34
C VAL A 1002 -35.45 -43.53 -29.15
N LYS A 1003 -35.24 -42.40 -28.47
CA LYS A 1003 -36.09 -41.95 -27.37
C LYS A 1003 -37.48 -41.53 -27.88
N LYS A 1004 -37.58 -40.95 -29.07
CA LYS A 1004 -38.84 -40.62 -29.73
C LYS A 1004 -39.60 -41.89 -30.19
N GLU A 1005 -38.88 -42.91 -30.66
CA GLU A 1005 -39.46 -44.23 -30.98
C GLU A 1005 -39.86 -45.02 -29.71
N GLN A 1006 -39.11 -44.91 -28.62
CA GLN A 1006 -39.53 -45.48 -27.32
C GLN A 1006 -40.76 -44.76 -26.76
N ALA A 1007 -40.83 -43.43 -26.89
CA ALA A 1007 -42.00 -42.66 -26.51
C ALA A 1007 -43.22 -43.00 -27.39
N SER A 1008 -43.04 -43.25 -28.69
CA SER A 1008 -44.13 -43.70 -29.57
C SER A 1008 -44.57 -45.15 -29.30
N LYS A 1009 -43.65 -46.03 -28.86
CA LYS A 1009 -43.99 -47.40 -28.42
C LYS A 1009 -44.61 -47.47 -27.02
N ALA A 1010 -44.40 -46.45 -26.18
CA ALA A 1010 -44.98 -46.38 -24.83
C ALA A 1010 -46.44 -45.87 -24.78
N SER A 1011 -47.05 -45.56 -25.92
CA SER A 1011 -48.48 -45.26 -26.06
C SER A 1011 -49.06 -46.18 -27.13
N PRO A 1012 -49.67 -47.33 -26.77
CA PRO A 1012 -51.08 -47.33 -26.37
C PRO A 1012 -51.44 -48.44 -25.36
N ASN A 1013 -51.94 -48.08 -24.17
CA ASN A 1013 -52.70 -49.01 -23.33
C ASN A 1013 -53.48 -48.24 -22.25
N GLN A 1014 -54.56 -47.57 -22.65
CA GLN A 1014 -55.67 -47.25 -21.73
C GLN A 1014 -56.86 -46.75 -22.54
N THR A 1015 -57.69 -47.68 -23.01
CA THR A 1015 -59.11 -47.46 -23.32
C THR A 1015 -59.74 -48.84 -23.54
N VAL A 1016 -60.05 -49.58 -22.47
CA VAL A 1016 -61.24 -50.47 -22.35
C VAL A 1016 -61.39 -50.84 -20.88
N ALA A 1017 -62.35 -50.21 -20.18
CA ALA A 1017 -63.01 -50.77 -19.00
C ALA A 1017 -64.34 -50.03 -18.79
N ALA A 1018 -65.31 -50.36 -19.64
CA ALA A 1018 -66.72 -50.13 -19.38
C ALA A 1018 -67.42 -51.48 -19.60
N LEU A 1019 -67.78 -52.13 -18.49
CA LEU A 1019 -68.95 -53.01 -18.29
C LEU A 1019 -69.04 -53.38 -16.81
#